data_AF-A0A2H0VF12-F1
#
_entry.id   AF-A0A2H0VF12-F1
#
_cell.length_a   1.000
_cell.length_b   1.000
_cell.length_c   1.000
_cell.angle_alpha   90.00
_cell.angle_beta   90.00
_cell.angle_gamma   90.00
#
_symmetry.space_group_name_H-M   'P 1'
#
loop_
_entity.id
_entity.type
_entity.pdbx_description
1 polymer ?
#
loop_
_entity_poly.entity_id
_entity_poly.type
_entity_poly.pdbx_seq_one_letter_code
_entity_poly.pdbx_strand_id
1 'polypeptide(L)'
;MLDEIRIAETARSADWIKTEYNNQSATSTFYTTYSEDSLESAVSGGYSTVGWNDTGWSHRRVITIDDTKVTGASGHSNFPMLFRRTDPDLRSIEYGGKVASSTAGDLLFTDWEGNTIDYEIESYTANTGELIAWVEVPFVSSTSTRDILMYFGNPGASYQPTNEAVWDSDYRGVFHLPNGATLGVRDSTANNNDGTDNSASATNGKIDGAASLNNSTSNIDTGLTNFATGAAAKSFSMWVYKTNTEVDVPFGYGAGSTKQMFGTYIDNVSVYFWGYGGVGNGDYDSNLDITLNNWNHIAMTYDGTDVRTYVNGQAGSVTTVALNTGSTCSTMGENCSNGANRFGGSLDELRVTDSTLSADWIATEYQNQSDPDTFYSFGVESVATRTASPATPQAAVAVRTSTGSGFSWYNSSWTNSKQITIDPNKVSGTTGHTNFPMLFSVTDADLADTSNGGRVASAAGDDILFVDWEGKKIDHEIEKYTNTTGELIAWVEVPFVSSTSSRDVYIYYGNGSASYQPTNEATWDSNYTWVLHLTDTTDSTSNGRNLSNLAGSPTTDSSGKIVGAYSYDGNDAHYNGTDYLSYFSTSVATIEAWVKQTGTPPTASPSLWNGDPIISNLDANIGLGSWNSSGNKFGALNWDGNADYVHTASTNDVWTHLILVHTGGNLYFYKDGDSVGSIASGDTVHDSPTSYLLIGGNVFGGGQYFIGSIDEIRVSNIARGADWIKTEYNNQSSPSTFYSYGAAQAETRQDKSGNEVPAIKVRGGVKFRADLWLRKYLNLFDF
;
A
#
# COMPACT_ATOMS: atom_id res chain seq x y z
N MET A 1 -21.23 43.01 35.51
CA MET A 1 -20.30 42.71 36.62
C MET A 1 -19.02 42.24 35.98
N LEU A 2 -17.87 42.75 36.43
CA LEU A 2 -16.57 42.16 36.07
C LEU A 2 -16.49 40.84 36.84
N ASP A 3 -16.38 39.73 36.11
CA ASP A 3 -16.37 38.39 36.69
C ASP A 3 -14.97 38.00 37.18
N GLU A 4 -13.94 38.29 36.36
CA GLU A 4 -12.53 38.05 36.75
C GLU A 4 -11.57 39.03 36.06
N ILE A 5 -10.47 39.40 36.74
CA ILE A 5 -9.33 40.15 36.19
C ILE A 5 -8.05 39.40 36.58
N ARG A 6 -7.22 39.05 35.60
CA ARG A 6 -5.91 38.42 35.80
C ARG A 6 -4.80 39.30 35.25
N ILE A 7 -3.70 39.41 35.98
CA ILE A 7 -2.51 40.20 35.63
C ILE A 7 -1.30 39.27 35.71
N ALA A 8 -0.46 39.27 34.67
CA ALA A 8 0.75 38.47 34.59
C ALA A 8 1.98 39.37 34.39
N GLU A 9 3.09 39.04 35.05
CA GLU A 9 4.37 39.76 34.93
C GLU A 9 5.21 39.29 33.72
N THR A 10 4.70 38.33 32.95
CA THR A 10 5.38 37.76 31.78
C THR A 10 4.51 37.92 30.54
N ALA A 11 5.11 38.35 29.43
CA ALA A 11 4.42 38.45 28.15
C ALA A 11 3.91 37.07 27.70
N ARG A 12 2.64 36.99 27.30
CA ARG A 12 2.00 35.77 26.79
C ARG A 12 1.83 35.85 25.28
N SER A 13 2.01 34.73 24.58
CA SER A 13 1.81 34.65 23.13
C SER A 13 0.32 34.79 22.79
N ALA A 14 0.04 35.19 21.54
CA ALA A 14 -1.33 35.32 21.05
C ALA A 14 -2.10 33.98 21.13
N ASP A 15 -1.42 32.87 20.88
CA ASP A 15 -2.00 31.52 20.96
C ASP A 15 -2.33 31.14 22.39
N TRP A 16 -1.49 31.51 23.36
CA TRP A 16 -1.75 31.25 24.77
C TRP A 16 -3.01 32.01 25.24
N ILE A 17 -3.16 33.28 24.84
CA ILE A 17 -4.34 34.10 25.16
C ILE A 17 -5.61 33.52 24.51
N LYS A 18 -5.51 33.04 23.27
CA LYS A 18 -6.62 32.40 22.55
C LYS A 18 -7.03 31.08 23.18
N THR A 19 -6.06 30.28 23.62
CA THR A 19 -6.29 29.02 24.35
C THR A 19 -6.92 29.26 25.71
N GLU A 20 -6.48 30.28 26.46
CA GLU A 20 -7.10 30.64 27.74
C GLU A 20 -8.54 31.13 27.54
N TYR A 21 -8.81 31.93 26.51
CA TYR A 21 -10.16 32.36 26.16
C TYR A 21 -11.08 31.16 25.87
N ASN A 22 -10.63 30.19 25.07
CA ASN A 22 -11.40 28.99 24.75
C ASN A 22 -11.69 28.14 26.00
N ASN A 23 -10.71 28.02 26.90
CA ASN A 23 -10.87 27.32 28.18
C ASN A 23 -11.95 27.96 29.06
N GLN A 24 -12.12 29.29 28.99
CA GLN A 24 -13.12 30.00 29.81
C GLN A 24 -14.48 30.13 29.12
N SER A 25 -14.53 30.25 27.79
CA SER A 25 -15.79 30.47 27.06
C SER A 25 -16.54 29.18 26.73
N ALA A 26 -15.86 28.03 26.70
CA ALA A 26 -16.44 26.74 26.34
C ALA A 26 -15.74 25.57 27.07
N THR A 27 -15.82 25.57 28.41
CA THR A 27 -15.21 24.54 29.28
C THR A 27 -15.59 23.11 28.88
N SER A 28 -16.82 22.89 28.38
CA SER A 28 -17.31 21.58 27.92
C SER A 28 -16.70 21.07 26.62
N THR A 29 -15.94 21.89 25.90
CA THR A 29 -15.18 21.48 24.70
C THR A 29 -13.67 21.52 24.92
N PHE A 30 -13.21 22.05 26.06
CA PHE A 30 -11.79 22.19 26.36
C PHE A 30 -11.22 20.96 27.08
N TYR A 31 -12.05 20.23 27.83
CA TYR A 31 -11.75 18.92 28.38
C TYR A 31 -13.03 18.11 28.56
N THR A 32 -12.95 16.81 28.31
CA THR A 32 -14.06 15.87 28.59
C THR A 32 -13.75 15.16 29.90
N THR A 33 -14.58 15.33 30.93
CA THR A 33 -14.51 14.48 32.12
C THR A 33 -15.47 13.31 31.98
N TYR A 34 -14.94 12.10 32.06
CA TYR A 34 -15.72 10.87 32.12
C TYR A 34 -16.01 10.52 33.60
N SER A 35 -17.25 10.11 33.91
CA SER A 35 -17.55 9.50 35.21
C SER A 35 -17.07 8.04 35.22
N GLU A 36 -16.68 7.50 36.38
CA GLU A 36 -16.16 6.12 36.49
C GLU A 36 -17.10 5.05 35.88
N ASP A 37 -18.43 5.26 35.89
CA ASP A 37 -19.42 4.39 35.24
C ASP A 37 -19.42 4.42 33.69
N SER A 38 -18.78 5.42 33.08
CA SER A 38 -18.69 5.55 31.62
C SER A 38 -17.47 4.82 31.02
N LEU A 39 -16.59 4.26 31.86
CA LEU A 39 -15.49 3.41 31.40
C LEU A 39 -15.96 2.03 30.92
N GLU A 40 -17.09 1.52 31.39
CA GLU A 40 -17.64 0.25 30.86
C GLU A 40 -18.40 0.44 29.52
N SER A 41 -18.91 1.64 29.23
CA SER A 41 -19.62 1.91 27.96
C SER A 41 -18.79 2.63 26.90
N ALA A 42 -17.70 3.31 27.26
CA ALA A 42 -16.74 3.86 26.31
C ALA A 42 -15.80 2.79 25.70
N VAL A 43 -15.81 1.58 26.25
CA VAL A 43 -15.14 0.40 25.69
C VAL A 43 -15.99 -0.29 24.61
N SER A 44 -17.27 0.10 24.41
CA SER A 44 -18.14 -0.50 23.39
C SER A 44 -18.24 0.31 22.08
N GLY A 45 -17.26 1.17 21.82
CA GLY A 45 -17.04 1.79 20.51
C GLY A 45 -16.17 0.89 19.62
N GLY A 46 -16.76 -0.17 19.07
CA GLY A 46 -16.51 -0.62 17.70
C GLY A 46 -15.14 -1.17 17.26
N TYR A 47 -14.18 -1.48 18.13
CA TYR A 47 -13.02 -2.29 17.70
C TYR A 47 -13.40 -3.77 17.79
N SER A 48 -13.84 -4.36 16.66
CA SER A 48 -14.03 -5.81 16.59
C SER A 48 -12.67 -6.50 16.59
N THR A 49 -12.47 -7.38 17.55
CA THR A 49 -11.19 -8.06 17.76
C THR A 49 -10.95 -9.07 16.65
N VAL A 50 -9.90 -8.88 15.83
CA VAL A 50 -9.21 -9.95 15.09
C VAL A 50 -9.07 -11.17 16.01
N GLY A 51 -9.23 -12.40 15.51
CA GLY A 51 -8.92 -13.60 16.31
C GLY A 51 -7.50 -13.52 16.87
N TRP A 52 -7.25 -14.02 18.07
CA TRP A 52 -5.89 -14.05 18.60
C TRP A 52 -5.02 -14.95 17.69
N ASN A 53 -3.81 -14.50 17.33
CA ASN A 53 -2.90 -15.22 16.44
C ASN A 53 -2.61 -16.67 16.92
N ASP A 54 -2.67 -16.87 18.24
CA ASP A 54 -2.87 -18.17 18.90
C ASP A 54 -3.45 -17.92 20.31
N THR A 55 -4.08 -18.94 20.89
CA THR A 55 -4.52 -19.02 22.29
C THR A 55 -3.41 -18.82 23.34
N GLY A 56 -2.13 -18.85 22.93
CA GLY A 56 -0.98 -18.56 23.79
C GLY A 56 -0.75 -17.08 24.09
N TRP A 57 -1.24 -16.17 23.25
CA TRP A 57 -1.07 -14.72 23.43
C TRP A 57 -2.14 -14.15 24.36
N SER A 58 -1.72 -13.35 25.35
CA SER A 58 -2.62 -12.84 26.39
C SER A 58 -3.00 -11.37 26.22
N HIS A 59 -2.14 -10.59 25.55
CA HIS A 59 -2.28 -9.15 25.37
C HIS A 59 -1.97 -8.74 23.93
N ARG A 60 -2.67 -7.72 23.41
CA ARG A 60 -2.29 -7.04 22.18
C ARG A 60 -2.71 -5.57 22.15
N ARG A 61 -2.09 -4.78 21.30
CA ARG A 61 -2.43 -3.37 21.03
C ARG A 61 -2.36 -3.06 19.55
N VAL A 62 -3.16 -2.07 19.13
CA VAL A 62 -3.13 -1.50 17.77
C VAL A 62 -2.06 -0.41 17.72
N ILE A 63 -1.31 -0.36 16.63
CA ILE A 63 -0.42 0.73 16.26
C ILE A 63 -0.98 1.33 14.96
N THR A 64 -1.44 2.58 15.01
CA THR A 64 -2.00 3.27 13.84
C THR A 64 -0.98 4.29 13.35
N ILE A 65 -0.43 4.07 12.17
CA ILE A 65 0.53 4.94 11.51
C ILE A 65 -0.22 6.17 10.95
N ASP A 66 0.29 7.36 11.27
CA ASP A 66 -0.29 8.64 10.87
C ASP A 66 0.10 8.94 9.41
N ASP A 67 -0.89 8.97 8.52
CA ASP A 67 -0.70 9.24 7.10
C ASP A 67 -0.19 10.65 6.83
N THR A 68 -0.47 11.61 7.72
CA THR A 68 0.04 12.98 7.60
C THR A 68 1.55 13.09 7.80
N LYS A 69 2.19 12.03 8.29
CA LYS A 69 3.65 11.92 8.51
C LYS A 69 4.36 11.18 7.37
N VAL A 70 3.60 10.64 6.43
CA VAL A 70 4.12 9.98 5.23
C VAL A 70 4.13 10.96 4.07
N THR A 71 5.21 10.98 3.30
CA THR A 71 5.34 11.79 2.09
C THR A 71 5.21 10.90 0.86
N GLY A 72 4.61 11.43 -0.22
CA GLY A 72 4.47 10.72 -1.52
C GLY A 72 3.09 10.08 -1.68
N ALA A 73 2.40 10.44 -2.76
CA ALA A 73 1.02 9.99 -3.02
C ALA A 73 0.91 8.49 -3.36
N SER A 74 2.00 7.89 -3.85
CA SER A 74 2.07 6.45 -4.14
C SER A 74 2.30 5.58 -2.90
N GLY A 75 2.64 6.18 -1.76
CA GLY A 75 3.09 5.45 -0.57
C GLY A 75 4.43 4.73 -0.75
N HIS A 76 4.82 3.98 0.29
CA HIS A 76 6.05 3.20 0.35
C HIS A 76 5.72 1.77 0.78
N SER A 77 6.19 0.80 0.01
CA SER A 77 6.13 -0.62 0.37
C SER A 77 7.32 -1.04 1.21
N ASN A 78 7.16 -2.06 2.05
CA ASN A 78 8.23 -2.65 2.86
C ASN A 78 9.03 -1.61 3.65
N PHE A 79 8.33 -0.66 4.28
CA PHE A 79 8.95 0.47 4.95
C PHE A 79 9.45 0.05 6.35
N PRO A 80 10.77 0.12 6.64
CA PRO A 80 11.31 -0.23 7.95
C PRO A 80 11.02 0.89 8.95
N MET A 81 9.87 0.81 9.60
CA MET A 81 9.39 1.79 10.55
C MET A 81 10.08 1.61 11.91
N LEU A 82 10.65 2.69 12.44
CA LEU A 82 11.05 2.79 13.84
C LEU A 82 9.81 2.82 14.73
N PHE A 83 9.64 1.76 15.51
CA PHE A 83 8.77 1.73 16.68
C PHE A 83 9.60 1.98 17.94
N ARG A 84 9.41 3.15 18.55
CA ARG A 84 10.01 3.46 19.85
C ARG A 84 8.92 3.80 20.85
N ARG A 85 8.89 3.13 22.00
CA ARG A 85 7.93 3.43 23.07
C ARG A 85 8.43 3.03 24.44
N THR A 86 8.12 3.85 25.46
CA THR A 86 8.15 3.41 26.87
C THR A 86 6.73 3.23 27.37
N ASP A 87 6.36 2.00 27.72
CA ASP A 87 5.01 1.70 28.21
C ASP A 87 5.07 0.74 29.43
N PRO A 88 4.41 1.05 30.55
CA PRO A 88 4.41 0.17 31.72
C PRO A 88 3.89 -1.24 31.47
N ASP A 89 3.02 -1.43 30.48
CA ASP A 89 2.51 -2.75 30.08
C ASP A 89 3.58 -3.56 29.34
N LEU A 90 4.52 -2.89 28.67
CA LEU A 90 5.64 -3.54 28.00
C LEU A 90 6.78 -3.94 28.95
N ARG A 91 6.70 -3.66 30.25
CA ARG A 91 7.64 -4.23 31.22
C ARG A 91 7.52 -5.76 31.25
N SER A 92 8.58 -6.44 31.66
CA SER A 92 8.48 -7.87 31.90
C SER A 92 7.62 -8.16 33.14
N ILE A 93 7.05 -9.36 33.22
CA ILE A 93 6.27 -9.80 34.39
C ILE A 93 7.05 -9.72 35.71
N GLU A 94 8.39 -9.81 35.67
CA GLU A 94 9.27 -9.63 36.84
C GLU A 94 9.16 -8.21 37.42
N TYR A 95 8.97 -7.21 36.57
CA TYR A 95 8.87 -5.80 36.94
C TYR A 95 7.43 -5.28 36.90
N GLY A 96 6.44 -6.18 36.93
CA GLY A 96 5.03 -5.86 37.00
C GLY A 96 4.40 -5.35 35.70
N GLY A 97 5.00 -5.68 34.54
CA GLY A 97 4.34 -5.54 33.24
C GLY A 97 3.75 -6.84 32.73
N LYS A 98 3.52 -6.92 31.41
CA LYS A 98 2.74 -7.98 30.75
C LYS A 98 3.53 -8.77 29.71
N VAL A 99 4.77 -8.37 29.40
CA VAL A 99 5.68 -9.16 28.55
C VAL A 99 6.20 -10.34 29.37
N ALA A 100 5.99 -11.57 28.91
CA ALA A 100 6.36 -12.75 29.68
C ALA A 100 7.87 -13.00 29.68
N SER A 101 8.56 -12.64 28.58
CA SER A 101 10.01 -12.77 28.42
C SER A 101 10.75 -11.55 28.96
N SER A 102 11.84 -11.77 29.71
CA SER A 102 12.74 -10.69 30.12
C SER A 102 13.56 -10.10 28.96
N THR A 103 13.56 -10.74 27.79
CA THR A 103 14.27 -10.29 26.59
C THR A 103 13.32 -9.93 25.46
N ALA A 104 12.04 -9.68 25.75
CA ALA A 104 11.01 -9.38 24.74
C ALA A 104 10.86 -10.45 23.63
N GLY A 105 11.28 -11.69 23.89
CA GLY A 105 11.17 -12.79 22.91
C GLY A 105 9.73 -13.20 22.60
N ASP A 106 8.77 -12.81 23.44
CA ASP A 106 7.33 -12.97 23.25
C ASP A 106 6.68 -11.64 22.86
N LEU A 107 7.31 -10.88 21.98
CA LEU A 107 6.64 -9.83 21.21
C LEU A 107 6.31 -10.38 19.82
N LEU A 108 5.26 -9.87 19.20
CA LEU A 108 4.95 -10.23 17.82
C LEU A 108 4.21 -9.08 17.16
N PHE A 109 4.72 -8.62 16.02
CA PHE A 109 4.02 -7.69 15.18
C PHE A 109 3.26 -8.46 14.11
N THR A 110 2.03 -8.05 13.84
CA THR A 110 1.27 -8.56 12.71
C THR A 110 0.62 -7.42 11.97
N ASP A 111 0.27 -7.65 10.72
CA ASP A 111 -0.75 -6.82 10.08
C ASP A 111 -2.11 -7.01 10.78
N TRP A 112 -3.12 -6.29 10.30
CA TRP A 112 -4.46 -6.41 10.85
C TRP A 112 -5.10 -7.81 10.63
N GLU A 113 -4.47 -8.67 9.82
CA GLU A 113 -4.95 -10.00 9.48
C GLU A 113 -4.30 -11.11 10.32
N GLY A 114 -3.29 -10.75 11.12
CA GLY A 114 -2.53 -11.69 11.93
C GLY A 114 -1.34 -12.32 11.21
N ASN A 115 -1.01 -11.90 9.98
CA ASN A 115 0.23 -12.31 9.35
C ASN A 115 1.40 -11.66 10.10
N THR A 116 2.40 -12.46 10.47
CA THR A 116 3.60 -11.94 11.12
C THR A 116 4.28 -10.90 10.23
N ILE A 117 4.60 -9.76 10.81
CA ILE A 117 5.45 -8.75 10.21
C ILE A 117 6.86 -8.96 10.74
N ASP A 118 7.84 -8.92 9.84
CA ASP A 118 9.25 -9.02 10.21
C ASP A 118 9.68 -7.80 11.03
N TYR A 119 10.43 -8.07 12.09
CA TYR A 119 10.87 -7.02 13.00
C TYR A 119 12.19 -7.35 13.70
N GLU A 120 12.94 -6.31 14.02
CA GLU A 120 14.20 -6.33 14.73
C GLU A 120 14.03 -5.56 16.04
N ILE A 121 14.43 -6.16 17.15
CA ILE A 121 14.55 -5.44 18.42
C ILE A 121 15.97 -4.90 18.52
N GLU A 122 16.09 -3.59 18.55
CA GLU A 122 17.36 -2.91 18.77
C GLU A 122 17.68 -2.83 20.27
N SER A 123 16.70 -2.39 21.09
CA SER A 123 16.82 -2.44 22.54
C SER A 123 15.49 -2.66 23.25
N TYR A 124 15.56 -3.39 24.37
CA TYR A 124 14.41 -3.62 25.25
C TYR A 124 14.85 -3.55 26.72
N THR A 125 14.23 -2.65 27.47
CA THR A 125 14.52 -2.44 28.89
C THR A 125 13.38 -2.99 29.75
N ALA A 126 13.55 -4.22 30.23
CA ALA A 126 12.50 -4.99 30.91
C ALA A 126 11.86 -4.30 32.14
N ASN A 127 12.59 -3.43 32.85
CA ASN A 127 12.10 -2.77 34.06
C ASN A 127 11.36 -1.45 33.81
N THR A 128 11.61 -0.77 32.68
CA THR A 128 10.89 0.45 32.26
C THR A 128 9.81 0.15 31.22
N GLY A 129 9.98 -0.91 30.44
CA GLY A 129 9.15 -1.21 29.28
C GLY A 129 9.48 -0.33 28.07
N GLU A 130 10.70 0.22 28.02
CA GLU A 130 11.21 0.87 26.81
C GLU A 130 11.54 -0.19 25.76
N LEU A 131 10.95 -0.06 24.58
CA LEU A 131 11.18 -0.88 23.40
C LEU A 131 11.58 0.04 22.24
N ILE A 132 12.69 -0.29 21.59
CA ILE A 132 13.15 0.27 20.32
C ILE A 132 13.23 -0.90 19.34
N ALA A 133 12.43 -0.85 18.28
CA ALA A 133 12.33 -1.90 17.28
C ALA A 133 12.15 -1.32 15.88
N TRP A 134 12.68 -2.02 14.87
CA TRP A 134 12.43 -1.77 13.46
C TRP A 134 11.39 -2.78 12.98
N VAL A 135 10.30 -2.31 12.38
CA VAL A 135 9.18 -3.13 11.93
C VAL A 135 9.00 -2.90 10.43
N GLU A 136 9.08 -3.95 9.61
CA GLU A 136 8.92 -3.85 8.16
C GLU A 136 7.43 -3.72 7.80
N VAL A 137 6.91 -2.49 7.86
CA VAL A 137 5.50 -2.25 7.57
C VAL A 137 5.25 -2.48 6.08
N PRO A 138 4.34 -3.40 5.70
CA PRO A 138 4.18 -3.78 4.29
C PRO A 138 3.85 -2.61 3.37
N PHE A 139 3.08 -1.63 3.86
CA PHE A 139 2.76 -0.42 3.11
C PHE A 139 2.33 0.74 4.00
N VAL A 140 2.96 1.91 3.81
CA VAL A 140 2.56 3.20 4.41
C VAL A 140 2.18 4.19 3.32
N SER A 141 1.17 5.03 3.57
CA SER A 141 0.66 6.00 2.58
C SER A 141 0.39 7.36 3.20
N SER A 142 0.46 8.40 2.38
CA SER A 142 0.05 9.77 2.73
C SER A 142 -1.45 10.04 2.56
N THR A 143 -2.21 9.07 2.04
CA THR A 143 -3.64 9.20 1.71
C THR A 143 -4.55 8.37 2.60
N SER A 144 -3.99 7.51 3.45
CA SER A 144 -4.74 6.69 4.40
C SER A 144 -3.83 6.18 5.52
N THR A 145 -4.32 6.22 6.76
CA THR A 145 -3.67 5.60 7.91
C THR A 145 -3.49 4.09 7.71
N ARG A 146 -2.52 3.50 8.41
CA ARG A 146 -2.28 2.05 8.41
C ARG A 146 -2.22 1.50 9.83
N ASP A 147 -3.00 0.47 10.09
CA ASP A 147 -2.98 -0.24 11.37
C ASP A 147 -2.13 -1.51 11.30
N ILE A 148 -1.32 -1.73 12.34
CA ILE A 148 -0.67 -3.01 12.65
C ILE A 148 -0.97 -3.40 14.11
N LEU A 149 -0.77 -4.66 14.45
CA LEU A 149 -0.99 -5.18 15.81
C LEU A 149 0.34 -5.58 16.45
N MET A 150 0.46 -5.32 17.75
CA MET A 150 1.54 -5.81 18.59
C MET A 150 0.96 -6.73 19.67
N TYR A 151 1.34 -8.01 19.65
CA TYR A 151 1.00 -9.03 20.64
C TYR A 151 2.11 -9.19 21.67
N PHE A 152 1.74 -9.50 22.92
CA PHE A 152 2.66 -9.77 24.04
C PHE A 152 2.05 -10.67 25.12
N GLY A 153 2.89 -11.21 26.00
CA GLY A 153 2.47 -12.02 27.14
C GLY A 153 2.18 -13.48 26.79
N ASN A 154 3.03 -14.07 25.95
CA ASN A 154 2.99 -15.48 25.60
C ASN A 154 4.25 -16.20 26.15
N PRO A 155 4.21 -16.75 27.38
CA PRO A 155 5.37 -17.44 27.97
C PRO A 155 5.77 -18.72 27.22
N GLY A 156 4.91 -19.22 26.32
CA GLY A 156 5.18 -20.40 25.49
C GLY A 156 5.73 -20.07 24.10
N ALA A 157 5.83 -18.79 23.73
CA ALA A 157 6.37 -18.39 22.42
C ALA A 157 7.88 -18.68 22.33
N SER A 158 8.32 -19.20 21.19
CA SER A 158 9.73 -19.14 20.80
C SER A 158 10.14 -17.70 20.54
N TYR A 159 11.44 -17.40 20.52
CA TYR A 159 11.94 -16.09 20.12
C TYR A 159 11.38 -15.71 18.74
N GLN A 160 10.57 -14.65 18.71
CA GLN A 160 9.86 -14.19 17.52
C GLN A 160 10.61 -13.19 16.63
N PRO A 161 11.52 -12.31 17.12
CA PRO A 161 12.18 -11.33 16.26
C PRO A 161 12.95 -11.99 15.10
N THR A 162 12.83 -11.39 13.91
CA THR A 162 13.39 -11.86 12.64
C THR A 162 14.42 -10.86 12.12
N ASN A 163 15.32 -10.40 12.99
CA ASN A 163 16.21 -9.24 12.80
C ASN A 163 16.68 -9.00 11.34
N GLU A 164 17.29 -10.00 10.71
CA GLU A 164 17.88 -9.86 9.36
C GLU A 164 16.85 -9.71 8.23
N ALA A 165 15.59 -10.11 8.44
CA ALA A 165 14.53 -10.10 7.44
C ALA A 165 13.84 -8.74 7.29
N VAL A 166 13.97 -7.84 8.27
CA VAL A 166 13.43 -6.46 8.21
C VAL A 166 14.01 -5.67 7.05
N TRP A 167 15.25 -5.99 6.70
CA TRP A 167 16.03 -5.30 5.70
C TRP A 167 15.99 -6.13 4.42
N ASP A 168 15.29 -5.61 3.42
CA ASP A 168 15.16 -6.28 2.12
C ASP A 168 16.53 -6.51 1.44
N SER A 169 16.50 -7.23 0.31
CA SER A 169 17.73 -7.59 -0.40
C SER A 169 18.50 -6.42 -1.02
N ASP A 170 17.94 -5.20 -1.05
CA ASP A 170 18.62 -4.02 -1.54
C ASP A 170 19.51 -3.37 -0.47
N TYR A 171 19.22 -3.57 0.82
CA TYR A 171 20.11 -3.16 1.91
C TYR A 171 21.39 -4.00 1.89
N ARG A 172 22.53 -3.32 1.82
CA ARG A 172 23.87 -3.94 1.84
C ARG A 172 24.57 -3.82 3.19
N GLY A 173 24.05 -2.97 4.07
CA GLY A 173 24.52 -2.83 5.43
C GLY A 173 23.64 -1.88 6.22
N VAL A 174 23.32 -2.27 7.45
CA VAL A 174 22.58 -1.46 8.43
C VAL A 174 23.29 -1.53 9.76
N PHE A 175 23.70 -0.37 10.30
CA PHE A 175 24.51 -0.28 11.51
C PHE A 175 23.83 0.61 12.56
N HIS A 176 23.20 -0.01 13.56
CA HIS A 176 22.52 0.67 14.68
C HIS A 176 23.47 1.23 15.76
N LEU A 177 24.71 0.72 15.84
CA LEU A 177 25.74 1.22 16.78
C LEU A 177 25.25 1.29 18.25
N PRO A 178 24.89 0.13 18.85
CA PRO A 178 24.17 0.08 20.12
C PRO A 178 24.93 0.74 21.27
N ASN A 179 24.17 1.23 22.25
CA ASN A 179 24.75 1.82 23.45
C ASN A 179 25.44 0.75 24.31
N GLY A 180 26.40 1.15 25.15
CA GLY A 180 27.04 0.22 26.07
C GLY A 180 28.42 0.64 26.56
N ALA A 181 29.11 -0.29 27.22
CA ALA A 181 30.48 -0.07 27.70
C ALA A 181 31.52 -0.15 26.58
N THR A 182 31.20 -0.84 25.49
CA THR A 182 32.02 -1.01 24.28
C THR A 182 31.12 -0.84 23.06
N LEU A 183 31.64 -0.25 21.98
CA LEU A 183 30.90 -0.11 20.74
C LEU A 183 30.80 -1.45 20.01
N GLY A 184 29.58 -1.86 19.68
CA GLY A 184 29.33 -2.93 18.71
C GLY A 184 29.15 -2.33 17.32
N VAL A 185 29.72 -2.96 16.30
CA VAL A 185 29.57 -2.54 14.89
C VAL A 185 29.04 -3.73 14.08
N ARG A 186 27.86 -4.20 14.43
CA ARG A 186 27.22 -5.33 13.75
C ARG A 186 26.41 -4.82 12.56
N ASP A 187 26.43 -5.56 11.46
CA ASP A 187 25.50 -5.39 10.35
C ASP A 187 24.20 -6.15 10.66
N SER A 188 23.08 -5.44 10.64
CA SER A 188 21.75 -6.01 10.89
C SER A 188 21.15 -6.72 9.67
N THR A 189 21.74 -6.59 8.48
CA THR A 189 21.28 -7.30 7.29
C THR A 189 21.80 -8.74 7.23
N ALA A 190 21.17 -9.58 6.40
CA ALA A 190 21.65 -10.94 6.13
C ALA A 190 23.05 -11.01 5.47
N ASN A 191 23.63 -9.87 5.05
CA ASN A 191 24.95 -9.82 4.40
C ASN A 191 26.10 -10.06 5.39
N ASN A 192 25.89 -9.82 6.69
CA ASN A 192 26.91 -9.98 7.72
C ASN A 192 28.19 -9.17 7.45
N ASN A 193 28.07 -7.95 6.92
CA ASN A 193 29.17 -7.01 6.75
C ASN A 193 29.53 -6.33 8.09
N ASP A 194 29.78 -7.12 9.15
CA ASP A 194 30.14 -6.60 10.46
C ASP A 194 31.39 -5.70 10.36
N GLY A 195 31.29 -4.49 10.90
CA GLY A 195 32.33 -3.49 10.84
C GLY A 195 33.42 -3.67 11.91
N THR A 196 34.52 -2.97 11.72
CA THR A 196 35.65 -2.92 12.65
C THR A 196 35.78 -1.52 13.26
N ASP A 197 35.61 -1.44 14.58
CA ASP A 197 35.87 -0.24 15.36
C ASP A 197 37.38 0.05 15.46
N ASN A 198 37.80 1.23 15.03
CA ASN A 198 39.15 1.75 15.17
C ASN A 198 39.20 2.91 16.17
N SER A 199 38.96 2.65 17.45
CA SER A 199 39.07 3.60 18.58
C SER A 199 37.91 4.60 18.72
N ALA A 200 36.72 4.29 18.22
CA ALA A 200 35.49 4.96 18.62
C ALA A 200 35.04 4.46 20.01
N SER A 201 34.02 5.10 20.58
CA SER A 201 33.40 4.66 21.84
C SER A 201 31.89 4.74 21.76
N ALA A 202 31.18 3.79 22.37
CA ALA A 202 29.73 3.86 22.49
C ALA A 202 29.29 5.09 23.31
N THR A 203 28.23 5.74 22.88
CA THR A 203 27.57 6.86 23.56
C THR A 203 26.06 6.78 23.31
N ASN A 204 25.26 7.64 23.94
CA ASN A 204 23.84 7.78 23.59
C ASN A 204 23.68 8.35 22.18
N GLY A 205 22.79 7.73 21.40
CA GLY A 205 22.51 8.08 20.01
C GLY A 205 21.32 8.99 19.79
N LYS A 206 20.96 9.13 18.52
CA LYS A 206 19.65 9.62 18.12
C LYS A 206 18.61 8.52 18.37
N ILE A 207 18.96 7.28 18.05
CA ILE A 207 18.18 6.06 18.31
C ILE A 207 19.09 5.14 19.14
N ASP A 208 18.64 4.72 20.32
CA ASP A 208 19.44 3.99 21.32
C ASP A 208 20.87 4.53 21.59
N GLY A 209 21.86 4.05 20.84
CA GLY A 209 23.29 4.32 20.97
C GLY A 209 23.89 4.98 19.73
N ALA A 210 25.18 5.32 19.81
CA ALA A 210 25.93 5.85 18.68
C ALA A 210 27.43 5.62 18.85
N ALA A 211 28.17 5.78 17.76
CA ALA A 211 29.62 5.86 17.79
C ALA A 211 30.08 7.30 18.04
N SER A 212 30.80 7.54 19.14
CA SER A 212 31.52 8.79 19.41
C SER A 212 32.93 8.73 18.81
N LEU A 213 33.29 9.73 18.02
CA LEU A 213 34.56 9.88 17.32
C LEU A 213 35.30 11.16 17.76
N ASN A 214 36.62 11.06 17.85
CA ASN A 214 37.46 12.05 18.53
C ASN A 214 38.13 13.09 17.60
N ASN A 215 37.74 13.20 16.32
CA ASN A 215 38.38 14.05 15.32
C ASN A 215 39.92 13.86 15.22
N SER A 216 40.44 12.67 15.53
CA SER A 216 41.89 12.49 15.58
C SER A 216 42.33 11.11 15.17
N THR A 217 41.80 10.05 15.76
CA THR A 217 42.22 8.66 15.51
C THR A 217 41.05 7.70 15.30
N SER A 218 39.85 8.06 15.77
CA SER A 218 38.67 7.21 15.70
C SER A 218 38.10 7.17 14.29
N ASN A 219 37.78 5.97 13.82
CA ASN A 219 36.92 5.72 12.67
C ASN A 219 36.24 4.34 12.84
N ILE A 220 35.35 3.99 11.92
CA ILE A 220 34.84 2.63 11.79
C ILE A 220 34.98 2.20 10.34
N ASP A 221 35.63 1.05 10.10
CA ASP A 221 35.56 0.37 8.80
C ASP A 221 34.24 -0.41 8.76
N THR A 222 33.38 -0.14 7.79
CA THR A 222 32.06 -0.76 7.74
C THR A 222 32.08 -2.16 7.16
N GLY A 223 33.22 -2.67 6.67
CA GLY A 223 33.32 -4.01 6.10
C GLY A 223 32.54 -4.23 4.80
N LEU A 224 31.95 -3.19 4.20
CA LEU A 224 31.11 -3.30 3.01
C LEU A 224 31.95 -3.77 1.80
N THR A 225 31.72 -5.02 1.37
CA THR A 225 32.39 -5.60 0.20
C THR A 225 31.47 -5.76 -1.02
N ASN A 226 30.15 -5.72 -0.82
CA ASN A 226 29.12 -5.98 -1.82
C ASN A 226 28.21 -4.78 -2.13
N PHE A 227 28.59 -3.57 -1.72
CA PHE A 227 27.87 -2.35 -2.07
C PHE A 227 28.13 -1.93 -3.53
N ALA A 228 27.18 -1.26 -4.17
CA ALA A 228 27.22 -0.92 -5.60
C ALA A 228 28.44 -0.07 -6.02
N THR A 229 29.12 -0.53 -7.08
CA THR A 229 30.29 0.11 -7.68
C THR A 229 30.00 0.73 -9.05
N GLY A 230 30.98 1.43 -9.63
CA GLY A 230 30.87 2.04 -10.95
C GLY A 230 29.76 3.09 -11.01
N ALA A 231 29.00 3.05 -12.11
CA ALA A 231 27.85 3.91 -12.35
C ALA A 231 26.52 3.28 -11.87
N ALA A 232 26.54 2.18 -11.11
CA ALA A 232 25.31 1.60 -10.58
C ALA A 232 24.65 2.54 -9.56
N ALA A 233 23.32 2.48 -9.51
CA ALA A 233 22.52 3.21 -8.55
C ALA A 233 22.88 2.82 -7.10
N LYS A 234 22.71 3.75 -6.17
CA LYS A 234 22.99 3.55 -4.74
C LYS A 234 22.51 4.70 -3.89
N SER A 235 22.18 4.39 -2.65
CA SER A 235 21.86 5.38 -1.63
C SER A 235 22.50 5.07 -0.28
N PHE A 236 22.65 6.10 0.55
CA PHE A 236 22.87 5.91 1.97
C PHE A 236 22.09 6.94 2.79
N SER A 237 21.81 6.62 4.06
CA SER A 237 21.32 7.56 5.07
C SER A 237 21.99 7.30 6.42
N MET A 238 22.11 8.35 7.25
CA MET A 238 22.62 8.25 8.62
C MET A 238 22.29 9.50 9.45
N TRP A 239 22.39 9.38 10.77
CA TRP A 239 22.37 10.51 11.70
C TRP A 239 23.78 10.97 12.06
N VAL A 240 23.97 12.29 12.10
CA VAL A 240 25.25 12.93 12.43
C VAL A 240 25.07 13.99 13.53
N TYR A 241 25.96 13.97 14.51
CA TYR A 241 26.09 14.98 15.57
C TYR A 241 27.49 15.59 15.50
N LYS A 242 27.67 16.67 14.75
CA LYS A 242 28.98 17.32 14.59
C LYS A 242 29.23 18.38 15.67
N THR A 243 30.44 18.43 16.23
CA THR A 243 30.78 19.30 17.38
C THR A 243 31.81 20.40 17.08
N ASN A 244 32.44 20.36 15.91
CA ASN A 244 33.50 21.27 15.51
C ASN A 244 33.16 21.95 14.17
N THR A 245 34.00 22.89 13.73
CA THR A 245 33.84 23.61 12.45
C THR A 245 34.85 23.19 11.37
N GLU A 246 35.60 22.11 11.60
CA GLU A 246 36.56 21.57 10.64
C GLU A 246 35.86 20.79 9.53
N VAL A 247 36.63 20.32 8.55
CA VAL A 247 36.14 19.45 7.49
C VAL A 247 36.11 18.01 8.00
N ASP A 248 34.90 17.45 8.12
CA ASP A 248 34.70 16.10 8.66
C ASP A 248 33.99 15.22 7.63
N VAL A 249 34.40 13.96 7.52
CA VAL A 249 33.76 12.95 6.66
C VAL A 249 32.93 11.99 7.52
N PRO A 250 31.59 12.08 7.51
CA PRO A 250 30.74 11.13 8.21
C PRO A 250 30.72 9.75 7.55
N PHE A 251 30.68 9.67 6.21
CA PHE A 251 30.71 8.40 5.47
C PHE A 251 31.42 8.53 4.13
N GLY A 252 32.25 7.53 3.79
CA GLY A 252 32.92 7.43 2.50
C GLY A 252 33.07 5.98 2.04
N TYR A 253 32.70 5.73 0.79
CA TYR A 253 32.85 4.46 0.08
C TYR A 253 33.56 4.65 -1.25
N GLY A 254 34.48 3.75 -1.60
CA GLY A 254 35.05 3.68 -2.94
C GLY A 254 36.58 3.67 -3.01
N ALA A 255 37.17 4.52 -3.84
CA ALA A 255 38.61 4.60 -4.06
C ALA A 255 39.09 6.06 -4.26
N GLY A 256 40.31 6.37 -3.80
CA GLY A 256 40.95 7.69 -3.90
C GLY A 256 41.38 8.07 -5.32
N SER A 257 40.43 8.12 -6.25
CA SER A 257 40.65 8.45 -7.66
C SER A 257 39.44 9.21 -8.21
N THR A 258 39.64 9.89 -9.34
CA THR A 258 38.62 10.76 -9.90
C THR A 258 37.30 10.02 -10.16
N LYS A 259 36.20 10.49 -9.55
CA LYS A 259 34.83 9.98 -9.61
C LYS A 259 34.65 8.59 -8.99
N GLN A 260 35.65 8.11 -8.24
CA GLN A 260 35.64 6.78 -7.65
C GLN A 260 35.19 6.77 -6.18
N MET A 261 34.87 7.93 -5.60
CA MET A 261 34.30 8.04 -4.26
C MET A 261 32.78 8.25 -4.31
N PHE A 262 32.10 7.70 -3.32
CA PHE A 262 30.70 7.94 -3.01
C PHE A 262 30.60 8.17 -1.51
N GLY A 263 30.32 9.40 -1.10
CA GLY A 263 30.22 9.77 0.30
C GLY A 263 29.90 11.25 0.48
N THR A 264 29.90 11.70 1.72
CA THR A 264 29.70 13.12 2.06
C THR A 264 30.84 13.63 2.93
N TYR A 265 31.10 14.93 2.87
CA TYR A 265 31.80 15.62 3.95
C TYR A 265 31.03 16.88 4.34
N ILE A 266 31.36 17.39 5.50
CA ILE A 266 30.76 18.58 6.08
C ILE A 266 31.89 19.57 6.35
N ASP A 267 31.89 20.70 5.65
CA ASP A 267 32.80 21.82 5.92
C ASP A 267 32.05 22.89 6.71
N ASN A 268 32.52 23.16 7.93
CA ASN A 268 31.78 23.94 8.93
C ASN A 268 30.38 23.32 9.21
N VAL A 269 29.35 23.79 8.51
CA VAL A 269 27.97 23.29 8.61
C VAL A 269 27.39 22.83 7.27
N SER A 270 28.05 23.18 6.16
CA SER A 270 27.50 22.91 4.83
C SER A 270 27.86 21.51 4.39
N VAL A 271 26.88 20.79 3.85
CA VAL A 271 27.02 19.39 3.45
C VAL A 271 27.37 19.30 1.97
N TYR A 272 28.39 18.53 1.66
CA TYR A 272 28.88 18.36 0.29
C TYR A 272 28.82 16.90 -0.14
N PHE A 273 28.49 16.67 -1.41
CA PHE A 273 28.75 15.39 -2.05
C PHE A 273 30.24 15.29 -2.40
N TRP A 274 30.86 14.22 -1.91
CA TRP A 274 32.27 13.91 -2.07
C TRP A 274 32.49 12.79 -3.09
N GLY A 275 32.73 13.18 -4.35
CA GLY A 275 32.96 12.25 -5.47
C GLY A 275 34.42 12.13 -5.92
N TYR A 276 35.30 12.99 -5.39
CA TYR A 276 36.69 13.23 -5.81
C TYR A 276 36.83 13.56 -7.31
N GLY A 277 36.98 14.84 -7.69
CA GLY A 277 37.72 15.21 -8.92
C GLY A 277 37.03 15.40 -10.30
N GLY A 278 35.76 15.78 -10.43
CA GLY A 278 35.37 16.65 -11.60
C GLY A 278 33.93 16.59 -12.12
N VAL A 279 33.44 17.61 -12.86
CA VAL A 279 34.17 18.67 -13.62
C VAL A 279 34.08 20.07 -12.97
N GLY A 280 35.23 20.66 -12.65
CA GLY A 280 35.41 21.98 -12.03
C GLY A 280 36.48 22.05 -10.93
N ASN A 281 36.88 20.87 -10.43
CA ASN A 281 37.98 20.60 -9.48
C ASN A 281 37.71 20.95 -8.00
N GLY A 282 36.50 20.67 -7.54
CA GLY A 282 36.08 20.65 -6.14
C GLY A 282 34.84 19.77 -5.99
N ASP A 283 34.52 19.41 -4.75
CA ASP A 283 33.34 18.65 -4.39
C ASP A 283 32.05 19.50 -4.47
N TYR A 284 30.88 18.87 -4.40
CA TYR A 284 29.62 19.51 -4.78
C TYR A 284 28.80 19.97 -3.59
N ASP A 285 28.49 21.26 -3.55
CA ASP A 285 27.65 21.86 -2.50
C ASP A 285 26.19 21.42 -2.65
N SER A 286 25.61 20.84 -1.59
CA SER A 286 24.19 20.48 -1.57
C SER A 286 23.27 21.71 -1.43
N ASN A 287 23.83 22.86 -1.05
CA ASN A 287 23.11 24.06 -0.57
C ASN A 287 22.25 23.79 0.68
N LEU A 288 22.65 22.82 1.50
CA LEU A 288 22.02 22.50 2.78
C LEU A 288 23.04 22.54 3.91
N ASP A 289 22.58 23.03 5.07
CA ASP A 289 23.38 23.14 6.28
C ASP A 289 22.85 22.21 7.39
N ILE A 290 23.76 21.63 8.16
CA ILE A 290 23.45 21.01 9.45
C ILE A 290 23.47 22.03 10.58
N THR A 291 22.85 21.69 11.70
CA THR A 291 23.04 22.43 12.96
C THR A 291 24.10 21.75 13.82
N LEU A 292 25.18 22.46 14.16
CA LEU A 292 26.20 21.93 15.08
C LEU A 292 25.62 21.63 16.46
N ASN A 293 26.20 20.63 17.13
CA ASN A 293 25.76 20.16 18.44
C ASN A 293 24.28 19.76 18.48
N ASN A 294 23.77 19.29 17.33
CA ASN A 294 22.45 18.72 17.19
C ASN A 294 22.52 17.51 16.27
N TRP A 295 21.59 16.57 16.46
CA TRP A 295 21.43 15.45 15.55
C TRP A 295 20.79 15.95 14.25
N ASN A 296 21.43 15.64 13.12
CA ASN A 296 20.92 15.91 11.79
C ASN A 296 20.90 14.60 11.01
N HIS A 297 19.84 14.37 10.26
CA HIS A 297 19.78 13.25 9.34
C HIS A 297 20.39 13.68 8.01
N ILE A 298 21.33 12.91 7.47
CA ILE A 298 21.86 13.14 6.12
C ILE A 298 21.60 11.91 5.26
N ALA A 299 21.27 12.13 4.00
CA ALA A 299 21.14 11.06 3.03
C ALA A 299 21.72 11.48 1.68
N MET A 300 22.04 10.50 0.85
CA MET A 300 22.50 10.73 -0.51
C MET A 300 22.00 9.64 -1.44
N THR A 301 21.60 10.03 -2.64
CA THR A 301 21.09 9.12 -3.68
C THR A 301 21.88 9.36 -4.96
N TYR A 302 22.22 8.29 -5.68
CA TYR A 302 22.75 8.33 -7.02
C TYR A 302 21.98 7.36 -7.91
N ASP A 303 21.42 7.85 -9.01
CA ASP A 303 20.57 7.07 -9.92
C ASP A 303 21.31 6.49 -11.14
N GLY A 304 22.63 6.63 -11.15
CA GLY A 304 23.48 6.30 -12.30
C GLY A 304 23.84 7.50 -13.17
N THR A 305 23.20 8.65 -12.95
CA THR A 305 23.46 9.91 -13.67
C THR A 305 23.59 11.10 -12.71
N ASP A 306 22.65 11.23 -11.79
CA ASP A 306 22.49 12.38 -10.92
C ASP A 306 22.71 11.98 -9.45
N VAL A 307 23.45 12.82 -8.72
CA VAL A 307 23.57 12.77 -7.27
C VAL A 307 22.66 13.81 -6.65
N ARG A 308 21.98 13.44 -5.56
CA ARG A 308 21.24 14.36 -4.70
C ARG A 308 21.55 14.06 -3.24
N THR A 309 21.79 15.12 -2.46
CA THR A 309 22.04 15.05 -1.02
C THR A 309 20.82 15.63 -0.28
N TYR A 310 20.58 15.12 0.92
CA TYR A 310 19.44 15.50 1.76
C TYR A 310 19.92 15.79 3.17
N VAL A 311 19.30 16.77 3.82
CA VAL A 311 19.50 17.08 5.24
C VAL A 311 18.13 17.21 5.90
N ASN A 312 17.90 16.45 6.97
CA ASN A 312 16.64 16.45 7.72
C ASN A 312 15.40 16.24 6.82
N GLY A 313 15.50 15.28 5.89
CA GLY A 313 14.45 14.97 4.91
C GLY A 313 14.28 15.98 3.78
N GLN A 314 14.99 17.12 3.80
CA GLN A 314 14.93 18.14 2.77
C GLN A 314 15.90 17.83 1.63
N ALA A 315 15.44 17.93 0.38
CA ALA A 315 16.25 17.72 -0.81
C ALA A 315 17.15 18.93 -1.13
N GLY A 316 18.43 18.65 -1.36
CA GLY A 316 19.41 19.63 -1.82
C GLY A 316 19.44 19.75 -3.34
N SER A 317 20.46 20.45 -3.83
CA SER A 317 20.68 20.62 -5.27
C SER A 317 21.04 19.31 -5.97
N VAL A 318 20.55 19.13 -7.19
CA VAL A 318 20.91 18.00 -8.06
C VAL A 318 22.24 18.29 -8.73
N THR A 319 23.12 17.29 -8.75
CA THR A 319 24.38 17.33 -9.49
C THR A 319 24.44 16.20 -10.49
N THR A 320 24.50 16.52 -11.78
CA THR A 320 24.77 15.53 -12.83
C THR A 320 26.25 15.19 -12.89
N VAL A 321 26.59 13.96 -12.54
CA VAL A 321 27.97 13.48 -12.51
C VAL A 321 28.01 11.96 -12.72
N ALA A 322 28.64 11.53 -13.82
CA ALA A 322 28.87 10.12 -14.07
C ALA A 322 29.95 9.58 -13.11
N LEU A 323 29.53 8.83 -12.08
CA LEU A 323 30.43 8.17 -11.13
C LEU A 323 31.01 6.88 -11.71
N ASN A 324 32.19 6.54 -11.23
CA ASN A 324 32.86 5.26 -11.47
C ASN A 324 33.36 4.72 -10.13
N THR A 325 32.47 4.61 -9.16
CA THR A 325 32.79 4.30 -7.76
C THR A 325 33.64 3.03 -7.65
N GLY A 326 34.75 3.10 -6.91
CA GLY A 326 35.57 1.92 -6.60
C GLY A 326 34.96 1.06 -5.49
N SER A 327 35.67 0.04 -5.04
CA SER A 327 35.29 -0.80 -3.87
C SER A 327 36.46 -1.05 -2.92
N THR A 328 37.44 -0.14 -2.90
CA THR A 328 38.68 -0.36 -2.14
C THR A 328 38.59 0.05 -0.68
N CYS A 329 37.58 0.83 -0.29
CA CYS A 329 37.40 1.29 1.09
C CYS A 329 35.94 1.62 1.42
N SER A 330 35.58 1.49 2.70
CA SER A 330 34.28 1.88 3.25
C SER A 330 34.42 2.25 4.72
N THR A 331 34.26 3.53 5.06
CA THR A 331 34.43 3.98 6.46
C THR A 331 33.35 4.96 6.88
N MET A 332 32.91 4.82 8.13
CA MET A 332 32.28 5.90 8.87
C MET A 332 33.37 6.72 9.59
N GLY A 333 33.24 8.04 9.52
CA GLY A 333 34.03 8.94 10.35
C GLY A 333 35.42 9.29 9.84
N GLU A 334 35.79 8.90 8.62
CA GLU A 334 37.02 9.38 7.98
C GLU A 334 36.98 9.32 6.45
N ASN A 335 37.91 10.02 5.81
CA ASN A 335 38.22 9.82 4.40
C ASN A 335 38.86 8.44 4.18
N CYS A 336 38.07 7.49 3.69
CA CYS A 336 38.51 6.09 3.53
C CYS A 336 39.72 5.89 2.60
N SER A 337 40.04 6.86 1.74
CA SER A 337 41.14 6.74 0.77
C SER A 337 42.52 7.09 1.33
N ASN A 338 42.59 7.92 2.37
CA ASN A 338 43.87 8.43 2.90
C ASN A 338 43.88 8.67 4.42
N GLY A 339 42.78 8.42 5.12
CA GLY A 339 42.66 8.58 6.58
C GLY A 339 42.59 10.02 7.08
N ALA A 340 42.34 11.00 6.20
CA ALA A 340 42.19 12.42 6.57
C ALA A 340 40.74 12.79 6.96
N ASN A 341 40.52 14.05 7.36
CA ASN A 341 39.20 14.66 7.60
C ASN A 341 38.32 13.83 8.54
N ARG A 342 38.88 13.46 9.69
CA ARG A 342 38.23 12.58 10.67
C ARG A 342 37.03 13.28 11.30
N PHE A 343 36.00 12.53 11.62
CA PHE A 343 34.77 13.09 12.17
C PHE A 343 34.91 13.38 13.67
N GLY A 344 34.46 14.58 14.09
CA GLY A 344 34.42 14.98 15.49
C GLY A 344 33.00 15.12 16.02
N GLY A 345 32.56 14.13 16.77
CA GLY A 345 31.20 14.06 17.30
C GLY A 345 30.66 12.63 17.27
N SER A 346 29.37 12.46 16.99
CA SER A 346 28.74 11.14 16.98
C SER A 346 28.08 10.80 15.65
N LEU A 347 28.10 9.52 15.28
CA LEU A 347 27.45 8.94 14.10
C LEU A 347 26.51 7.80 14.54
N ASP A 348 25.38 7.69 13.88
CA ASP A 348 24.31 6.76 14.24
C ASP A 348 23.51 6.31 12.99
N GLU A 349 22.93 5.11 13.02
CA GLU A 349 21.99 4.56 12.01
C GLU A 349 22.48 4.61 10.55
N LEU A 350 23.71 4.17 10.26
CA LEU A 350 24.13 4.08 8.86
C LEU A 350 23.35 2.99 8.13
N ARG A 351 22.73 3.36 7.00
CA ARG A 351 22.07 2.45 6.05
C ARG A 351 22.61 2.67 4.65
N VAL A 352 22.87 1.60 3.92
CA VAL A 352 23.32 1.65 2.51
C VAL A 352 22.50 0.71 1.65
N THR A 353 22.03 1.17 0.49
CA THR A 353 21.17 0.39 -0.43
C THR A 353 21.64 0.49 -1.88
N ASP A 354 21.52 -0.60 -2.65
CA ASP A 354 21.85 -0.63 -4.08
C ASP A 354 20.78 0.03 -4.98
N SER A 355 19.80 0.69 -4.36
CA SER A 355 18.67 1.34 -5.02
C SER A 355 18.70 2.86 -4.80
N THR A 356 18.12 3.60 -5.73
CA THR A 356 17.91 5.05 -5.57
C THR A 356 16.67 5.27 -4.71
N LEU A 357 16.86 5.65 -3.44
CA LEU A 357 15.74 6.03 -2.59
C LEU A 357 15.07 7.30 -3.12
N SER A 358 13.75 7.35 -3.08
CA SER A 358 13.01 8.54 -3.50
C SER A 358 13.14 9.66 -2.47
N ALA A 359 12.93 10.90 -2.89
CA ALA A 359 12.89 12.04 -1.97
C ALA A 359 11.78 11.87 -0.91
N ASP A 360 10.64 11.29 -1.32
CA ASP A 360 9.50 11.04 -0.46
C ASP A 360 9.79 9.95 0.59
N TRP A 361 10.56 8.91 0.20
CA TRP A 361 11.05 7.88 1.13
C TRP A 361 11.94 8.52 2.20
N ILE A 362 12.95 9.28 1.79
CA ILE A 362 13.91 9.93 2.72
C ILE A 362 13.22 10.92 3.65
N ALA A 363 12.20 11.65 3.16
CA ALA A 363 11.40 12.55 3.99
C ALA A 363 10.55 11.79 5.01
N THR A 364 9.98 10.64 4.62
CA THR A 364 9.19 9.77 5.51
C THR A 364 10.08 9.11 6.56
N GLU A 365 11.24 8.59 6.15
CA GLU A 365 12.29 8.05 7.03
C GLU A 365 12.72 9.07 8.09
N TYR A 366 13.04 10.30 7.68
CA TYR A 366 13.39 11.36 8.61
C TYR A 366 12.24 11.68 9.59
N GLN A 367 10.99 11.78 9.12
CA GLN A 367 9.85 12.07 9.99
C GLN A 367 9.65 10.97 11.04
N ASN A 368 9.75 9.70 10.64
CA ASN A 368 9.65 8.57 11.55
C ASN A 368 10.80 8.53 12.56
N GLN A 369 12.05 8.73 12.13
CA GLN A 369 13.21 8.62 13.01
C GLN A 369 13.45 9.85 13.89
N SER A 370 13.04 11.04 13.42
CA SER A 370 13.28 12.29 14.15
C SER A 370 12.39 12.44 15.37
N ASP A 371 11.14 11.96 15.30
CA ASP A 371 10.14 12.02 16.37
C ASP A 371 9.16 10.82 16.29
N PRO A 372 9.64 9.59 16.59
CA PRO A 372 8.88 8.35 16.36
C PRO A 372 7.56 8.27 17.15
N ASP A 373 7.50 8.89 18.33
CA ASP A 373 6.28 8.93 19.15
C ASP A 373 5.11 9.66 18.48
N THR A 374 5.39 10.52 17.50
CA THR A 374 4.36 11.26 16.73
C THR A 374 4.05 10.63 15.38
N PHE A 375 4.80 9.60 14.97
CA PHE A 375 4.61 8.92 13.69
C PHE A 375 3.45 7.92 13.71
N TYR A 376 3.09 7.44 14.89
CA TYR A 376 1.99 6.51 15.08
C TYR A 376 1.25 6.81 16.39
N SER A 377 0.00 6.35 16.49
CA SER A 377 -0.74 6.27 17.75
C SER A 377 -0.74 4.84 18.28
N PHE A 378 -0.76 4.69 19.61
CA PHE A 378 -0.77 3.40 20.27
C PHE A 378 -2.09 3.20 20.98
N GLY A 379 -2.87 2.25 20.48
CA GLY A 379 -4.22 1.94 20.94
C GLY A 379 -4.27 1.37 22.35
N VAL A 380 -5.49 1.26 22.85
CA VAL A 380 -5.80 0.61 24.12
C VAL A 380 -5.53 -0.90 24.06
N GLU A 381 -5.17 -1.48 25.20
CA GLU A 381 -4.92 -2.92 25.30
C GLU A 381 -6.20 -3.75 25.13
N SER A 382 -6.09 -4.79 24.31
CA SER A 382 -7.03 -5.91 24.26
C SER A 382 -6.48 -7.11 25.05
N VAL A 383 -7.31 -7.74 25.88
CA VAL A 383 -6.95 -8.91 26.70
C VAL A 383 -7.71 -10.16 26.25
N ALA A 384 -7.02 -11.31 26.20
CA ALA A 384 -7.65 -12.57 25.80
C ALA A 384 -8.63 -13.07 26.89
N THR A 385 -9.93 -13.14 26.60
CA THR A 385 -10.92 -13.70 27.53
C THR A 385 -10.92 -15.23 27.47
N ARG A 386 -10.38 -15.89 28.50
CA ARG A 386 -10.35 -17.35 28.63
C ARG A 386 -11.51 -17.84 29.50
N THR A 387 -12.66 -18.20 28.91
CA THR A 387 -13.71 -18.91 29.66
C THR A 387 -13.32 -20.38 29.82
N ALA A 388 -12.86 -20.75 31.02
CA ALA A 388 -12.70 -22.14 31.41
C ALA A 388 -14.08 -22.81 31.50
N SER A 389 -14.36 -23.78 30.63
CA SER A 389 -15.58 -24.59 30.69
C SER A 389 -15.46 -25.62 31.82
N PRO A 390 -16.35 -25.62 32.84
CA PRO A 390 -16.40 -26.71 33.81
C PRO A 390 -17.09 -27.92 33.17
N ALA A 391 -16.42 -29.08 33.23
CA ALA A 391 -16.98 -30.34 32.77
C ALA A 391 -18.11 -30.81 33.71
N THR A 392 -19.36 -30.84 33.20
CA THR A 392 -20.44 -31.70 33.74
C THR A 392 -21.36 -32.15 32.59
N PRO A 393 -21.76 -33.43 32.52
CA PRO A 393 -22.64 -33.92 31.46
C PRO A 393 -24.09 -33.94 31.92
N GLN A 394 -24.96 -33.04 31.43
CA GLN A 394 -26.39 -33.37 31.29
C GLN A 394 -27.21 -32.42 30.40
N ALA A 395 -27.98 -33.07 29.52
CA ALA A 395 -29.26 -32.67 28.91
C ALA A 395 -29.30 -31.44 28.00
N ALA A 396 -29.56 -31.73 26.73
CA ALA A 396 -29.86 -30.78 25.66
C ALA A 396 -30.96 -29.78 26.05
N VAL A 397 -30.56 -28.51 26.12
CA VAL A 397 -31.43 -27.36 25.87
C VAL A 397 -30.82 -26.64 24.68
N ALA A 398 -31.50 -26.70 23.54
CA ALA A 398 -31.07 -26.04 22.32
C ALA A 398 -31.19 -24.51 22.49
N VAL A 399 -30.14 -23.88 22.99
CA VAL A 399 -29.92 -22.45 22.78
C VAL A 399 -29.18 -22.32 21.45
N ARG A 400 -29.87 -21.77 20.44
CA ARG A 400 -29.22 -21.38 19.19
C ARG A 400 -28.31 -20.20 19.50
N THR A 401 -27.01 -20.44 19.59
CA THR A 401 -26.01 -19.38 19.53
C THR A 401 -25.91 -18.94 18.07
N SER A 402 -26.30 -17.69 17.79
CA SER A 402 -25.95 -17.02 16.55
C SER A 402 -24.44 -16.81 16.53
N THR A 403 -23.75 -17.59 15.71
CA THR A 403 -22.43 -17.23 15.18
C THR A 403 -22.62 -16.02 14.27
N GLY A 404 -22.01 -14.88 14.58
CA GLY A 404 -22.12 -13.67 13.76
C GLY A 404 -20.90 -12.77 13.94
N SER A 405 -20.26 -12.48 12.83
CA SER A 405 -19.05 -11.70 12.58
C SER A 405 -19.06 -10.29 13.18
N GLY A 406 -17.86 -9.76 13.44
CA GLY A 406 -17.58 -8.40 13.94
C GLY A 406 -17.91 -7.28 12.95
N PHE A 407 -19.15 -7.23 12.51
CA PHE A 407 -19.68 -6.29 11.53
C PHE A 407 -20.22 -5.02 12.22
N SER A 408 -19.60 -3.86 11.94
CA SER A 408 -20.18 -2.54 12.25
C SER A 408 -20.93 -2.03 11.01
N TRP A 409 -22.19 -1.67 11.21
CA TRP A 409 -23.07 -1.23 10.15
C TRP A 409 -22.65 0.15 9.61
N TYR A 410 -22.42 0.30 8.29
CA TYR A 410 -21.83 1.49 7.64
C TYR A 410 -22.49 2.81 8.10
N ASN A 411 -23.82 2.88 8.05
CA ASN A 411 -24.62 3.79 8.85
C ASN A 411 -26.11 3.42 8.76
N SER A 412 -26.92 3.97 9.67
CA SER A 412 -28.34 3.66 9.82
C SER A 412 -29.25 4.08 8.65
N SER A 413 -28.70 4.71 7.60
CA SER A 413 -29.49 5.04 6.40
C SER A 413 -29.60 3.85 5.45
N TRP A 414 -28.68 2.89 5.58
CA TRP A 414 -28.67 1.65 4.82
C TRP A 414 -29.39 0.57 5.61
N THR A 415 -30.35 -0.12 5.00
CA THR A 415 -31.22 -1.03 5.76
C THR A 415 -30.88 -2.51 5.56
N ASN A 416 -30.07 -2.82 4.54
CA ASN A 416 -29.64 -4.17 4.23
C ASN A 416 -28.15 -4.22 3.92
N SER A 417 -27.52 -5.33 4.28
CA SER A 417 -26.13 -5.65 3.97
C SER A 417 -25.97 -7.14 3.67
N LYS A 418 -24.99 -7.50 2.84
CA LYS A 418 -24.50 -8.88 2.68
C LYS A 418 -22.98 -8.89 2.69
N GLN A 419 -22.41 -9.89 3.34
CA GLN A 419 -20.96 -10.12 3.41
C GLN A 419 -20.47 -10.87 2.16
N ILE A 420 -19.32 -10.48 1.65
CA ILE A 420 -18.59 -11.07 0.54
C ILE A 420 -17.20 -11.40 1.09
N THR A 421 -16.86 -12.68 1.21
CA THR A 421 -15.55 -13.10 1.74
C THR A 421 -14.70 -13.64 0.61
N ILE A 422 -13.66 -12.91 0.23
CA ILE A 422 -12.69 -13.29 -0.80
C ILE A 422 -11.90 -14.52 -0.33
N ASP A 423 -11.83 -15.54 -1.18
CA ASP A 423 -11.11 -16.78 -0.92
C ASP A 423 -9.61 -16.57 -1.17
N PRO A 424 -8.76 -16.65 -0.13
CA PRO A 424 -7.32 -16.46 -0.30
C PRO A 424 -6.70 -17.50 -1.22
N ASN A 425 -7.26 -18.70 -1.35
CA ASN A 425 -6.75 -19.72 -2.27
C ASN A 425 -6.94 -19.37 -3.76
N LYS A 426 -7.63 -18.26 -4.04
CA LYS A 426 -7.86 -17.73 -5.39
C LYS A 426 -6.94 -16.57 -5.73
N VAL A 427 -6.17 -16.08 -4.76
CA VAL A 427 -5.14 -15.04 -4.92
C VAL A 427 -3.78 -15.72 -5.07
N SER A 428 -2.99 -15.28 -6.04
CA SER A 428 -1.62 -15.74 -6.30
C SER A 428 -0.59 -14.80 -5.66
N GLY A 429 0.64 -15.31 -5.47
CA GLY A 429 1.75 -14.55 -4.87
C GLY A 429 1.72 -14.53 -3.34
N THR A 430 2.80 -14.07 -2.70
CA THR A 430 2.94 -14.08 -1.22
C THR A 430 2.71 -12.71 -0.57
N THR A 431 2.79 -11.63 -1.35
CA THR A 431 2.72 -10.24 -0.85
C THR A 431 1.32 -9.61 -1.00
N GLY A 432 0.38 -10.30 -1.64
CA GLY A 432 -0.94 -9.76 -1.96
C GLY A 432 -0.93 -8.67 -3.04
N HIS A 433 -2.08 -8.07 -3.26
CA HIS A 433 -2.33 -7.11 -4.35
C HIS A 433 -3.15 -5.93 -3.83
N THR A 434 -2.64 -4.72 -4.00
CA THR A 434 -3.32 -3.47 -3.61
C THR A 434 -4.19 -2.92 -4.73
N ASN A 435 -5.28 -2.21 -4.39
CA ASN A 435 -6.19 -1.57 -5.36
C ASN A 435 -6.65 -2.55 -6.46
N PHE A 436 -7.06 -3.75 -6.05
CA PHE A 436 -7.42 -4.83 -6.96
C PHE A 436 -8.87 -4.66 -7.43
N PRO A 437 -9.14 -4.48 -8.73
CA PRO A 437 -10.51 -4.35 -9.24
C PRO A 437 -11.16 -5.73 -9.30
N MET A 438 -11.83 -6.10 -8.21
CA MET A 438 -12.52 -7.38 -8.09
C MET A 438 -13.84 -7.34 -8.85
N LEU A 439 -14.04 -8.28 -9.77
CA LEU A 439 -15.34 -8.57 -10.36
C LEU A 439 -16.23 -9.29 -9.35
N PHE A 440 -17.34 -8.64 -9.00
CA PHE A 440 -18.45 -9.20 -8.24
C PHE A 440 -19.62 -9.49 -9.19
N SER A 441 -20.05 -10.75 -9.25
CA SER A 441 -21.14 -11.21 -10.11
C SER A 441 -22.09 -12.15 -9.36
N VAL A 442 -23.35 -11.74 -9.20
CA VAL A 442 -24.37 -12.53 -8.51
C VAL A 442 -25.75 -12.30 -9.12
N THR A 443 -26.64 -13.29 -8.96
CA THR A 443 -28.09 -13.07 -9.07
C THR A 443 -28.73 -13.39 -7.73
N ASP A 444 -29.36 -12.39 -7.12
CA ASP A 444 -29.86 -12.47 -5.76
C ASP A 444 -31.19 -11.71 -5.62
N ALA A 445 -32.26 -12.42 -5.25
CA ALA A 445 -33.58 -11.82 -5.14
C ALA A 445 -33.64 -10.68 -4.10
N ASP A 446 -32.76 -10.65 -3.09
CA ASP A 446 -32.71 -9.50 -2.16
C ASP A 446 -32.20 -8.23 -2.85
N LEU A 447 -31.41 -8.35 -3.93
CA LEU A 447 -30.92 -7.24 -4.73
C LEU A 447 -31.91 -6.79 -5.81
N ALA A 448 -33.07 -7.46 -5.98
CA ALA A 448 -34.14 -6.89 -6.80
C ALA A 448 -34.66 -5.60 -6.15
N ASP A 449 -35.29 -4.71 -6.93
CA ASP A 449 -35.85 -3.50 -6.35
C ASP A 449 -37.11 -3.79 -5.51
N THR A 450 -37.48 -2.84 -4.65
CA THR A 450 -38.66 -2.98 -3.77
C THR A 450 -39.98 -3.17 -4.53
N SER A 451 -40.07 -2.82 -5.81
CA SER A 451 -41.26 -3.05 -6.65
C SER A 451 -41.35 -4.49 -7.17
N ASN A 452 -40.20 -5.18 -7.26
CA ASN A 452 -40.05 -6.55 -7.71
C ASN A 452 -39.82 -7.55 -6.55
N GLY A 453 -40.07 -7.12 -5.31
CA GLY A 453 -40.01 -7.98 -4.12
C GLY A 453 -38.64 -8.12 -3.48
N GLY A 454 -37.61 -7.41 -3.98
CA GLY A 454 -36.31 -7.31 -3.31
C GLY A 454 -36.24 -6.11 -2.38
N ARG A 455 -35.02 -5.64 -2.07
CA ARG A 455 -34.78 -4.61 -1.04
C ARG A 455 -33.97 -3.41 -1.50
N VAL A 456 -33.48 -3.38 -2.74
CA VAL A 456 -32.86 -2.18 -3.33
C VAL A 456 -33.96 -1.13 -3.52
N ALA A 457 -33.72 0.11 -3.06
CA ALA A 457 -34.74 1.14 -3.13
C ALA A 457 -34.81 1.81 -4.51
N SER A 458 -33.66 1.98 -5.18
CA SER A 458 -33.58 2.52 -6.54
C SER A 458 -33.75 1.41 -7.58
N ALA A 459 -34.69 1.61 -8.51
CA ALA A 459 -34.84 0.73 -9.68
C ALA A 459 -33.61 0.77 -10.62
N ALA A 460 -32.75 1.78 -10.50
CA ALA A 460 -31.51 1.90 -11.25
C ALA A 460 -30.29 1.34 -10.49
N GLY A 461 -30.44 0.95 -9.21
CA GLY A 461 -29.34 0.47 -8.38
C GLY A 461 -28.47 1.58 -7.77
N ASP A 462 -28.93 2.84 -7.81
CA ASP A 462 -28.17 4.01 -7.30
C ASP A 462 -27.80 3.89 -5.82
N ASP A 463 -28.61 3.18 -5.04
CA ASP A 463 -28.43 2.91 -3.62
C ASP A 463 -27.81 1.53 -3.39
N ILE A 464 -26.78 1.18 -4.16
CA ILE A 464 -25.90 0.05 -3.92
C ILE A 464 -24.50 0.62 -3.65
N LEU A 465 -23.85 0.20 -2.57
CA LEU A 465 -22.45 0.53 -2.33
C LEU A 465 -21.69 -0.64 -1.72
N PHE A 466 -20.37 -0.57 -1.80
CA PHE A 466 -19.47 -1.53 -1.18
C PHE A 466 -18.65 -0.85 -0.07
N VAL A 467 -18.35 -1.64 0.95
CA VAL A 467 -17.56 -1.23 2.12
C VAL A 467 -16.54 -2.31 2.42
N ASP A 468 -15.31 -1.93 2.72
CA ASP A 468 -14.27 -2.87 3.13
C ASP A 468 -14.47 -3.41 4.55
N TRP A 469 -13.56 -4.28 4.98
CA TRP A 469 -13.54 -4.89 6.30
C TRP A 469 -13.30 -3.88 7.44
N GLU A 470 -12.91 -2.63 7.14
CA GLU A 470 -12.67 -1.56 8.09
C GLU A 470 -13.88 -0.62 8.23
N GLY A 471 -14.95 -0.85 7.44
CA GLY A 471 -16.14 -0.01 7.45
C GLY A 471 -16.04 1.22 6.54
N LYS A 472 -15.01 1.31 5.68
CA LYS A 472 -14.82 2.41 4.74
C LYS A 472 -15.49 2.09 3.40
N LYS A 473 -16.21 3.09 2.85
CA LYS A 473 -16.77 2.99 1.51
C LYS A 473 -15.64 2.86 0.49
N ILE A 474 -15.75 1.89 -0.42
CA ILE A 474 -14.80 1.65 -1.49
C ILE A 474 -15.43 1.92 -2.86
N ASP A 475 -14.56 2.26 -3.82
CA ASP A 475 -14.97 2.64 -5.16
C ASP A 475 -15.47 1.43 -5.96
N HIS A 476 -16.50 1.65 -6.77
CA HIS A 476 -17.08 0.59 -7.58
C HIS A 476 -17.80 1.11 -8.82
N GLU A 477 -17.84 0.26 -9.84
CA GLU A 477 -18.56 0.45 -11.09
C GLU A 477 -19.63 -0.64 -11.20
N ILE A 478 -20.85 -0.26 -11.56
CA ILE A 478 -21.90 -1.23 -11.88
C ILE A 478 -21.97 -1.36 -13.40
N GLU A 479 -21.54 -2.51 -13.90
CA GLU A 479 -21.59 -2.84 -15.33
C GLU A 479 -22.99 -3.35 -15.74
N LYS A 480 -23.65 -4.11 -14.85
CA LYS A 480 -25.02 -4.57 -15.07
C LYS A 480 -25.81 -4.66 -13.76
N TYR A 481 -27.02 -4.10 -13.78
CA TYR A 481 -28.01 -4.31 -12.74
C TYR A 481 -29.39 -4.62 -13.34
N THR A 482 -29.97 -5.77 -12.98
CA THR A 482 -31.32 -6.17 -13.40
C THR A 482 -32.27 -6.08 -12.20
N ASN A 483 -33.02 -4.98 -12.09
CA ASN A 483 -33.90 -4.69 -10.95
C ASN A 483 -35.02 -5.72 -10.70
N THR A 484 -35.39 -6.53 -11.71
CA THR A 484 -36.43 -7.56 -11.58
C THR A 484 -35.94 -8.87 -10.97
N THR A 485 -34.67 -9.20 -11.15
CA THR A 485 -34.08 -10.47 -10.67
C THR A 485 -33.04 -10.26 -9.57
N GLY A 486 -32.51 -9.04 -9.45
CA GLY A 486 -31.36 -8.72 -8.60
C GLY A 486 -30.04 -9.29 -9.13
N GLU A 487 -29.93 -9.43 -10.45
CA GLU A 487 -28.63 -9.67 -11.09
C GLU A 487 -27.77 -8.40 -10.95
N LEU A 488 -26.58 -8.54 -10.37
CA LEU A 488 -25.60 -7.49 -10.20
C LEU A 488 -24.25 -7.98 -10.69
N ILE A 489 -23.65 -7.24 -11.62
CA ILE A 489 -22.28 -7.40 -12.09
C ILE A 489 -21.60 -6.05 -11.89
N ALA A 490 -20.58 -6.03 -11.04
CA ALA A 490 -19.90 -4.82 -10.60
C ALA A 490 -18.40 -5.06 -10.45
N TRP A 491 -17.61 -4.04 -10.76
CA TRP A 491 -16.19 -3.95 -10.43
C TRP A 491 -16.04 -3.20 -9.12
N VAL A 492 -15.27 -3.74 -8.19
CA VAL A 492 -15.08 -3.16 -6.85
C VAL A 492 -13.59 -3.02 -6.60
N GLU A 493 -13.11 -1.79 -6.36
CA GLU A 493 -11.71 -1.54 -6.02
C GLU A 493 -11.45 -2.02 -4.58
N VAL A 494 -11.04 -3.28 -4.45
CA VAL A 494 -10.72 -3.86 -3.15
C VAL A 494 -9.33 -3.35 -2.76
N PRO A 495 -9.18 -2.65 -1.61
CA PRO A 495 -7.92 -2.00 -1.25
C PRO A 495 -6.74 -2.97 -1.17
N PHE A 496 -7.02 -4.22 -0.79
CA PHE A 496 -6.02 -5.28 -0.75
C PHE A 496 -6.65 -6.68 -0.78
N VAL A 497 -6.06 -7.60 -1.55
CA VAL A 497 -6.36 -9.04 -1.54
C VAL A 497 -5.09 -9.84 -1.28
N SER A 498 -5.18 -10.97 -0.56
CA SER A 498 -4.03 -11.79 -0.18
C SER A 498 -4.29 -13.28 -0.35
N SER A 499 -3.22 -14.03 -0.63
CA SER A 499 -3.23 -15.50 -0.66
C SER A 499 -3.12 -16.15 0.72
N THR A 500 -2.79 -15.38 1.75
CA THR A 500 -2.58 -15.87 3.12
C THR A 500 -3.75 -15.59 4.05
N SER A 501 -4.64 -14.66 3.69
CA SER A 501 -5.78 -14.25 4.52
C SER A 501 -7.01 -13.87 3.69
N SER A 502 -8.19 -14.32 4.12
CA SER A 502 -9.46 -13.90 3.53
C SER A 502 -9.76 -12.42 3.79
N ARG A 503 -10.47 -11.77 2.86
CA ARG A 503 -10.90 -10.37 2.99
C ARG A 503 -12.41 -10.27 2.89
N ASP A 504 -13.00 -9.55 3.83
CA ASP A 504 -14.44 -9.29 3.82
C ASP A 504 -14.72 -7.94 3.17
N VAL A 505 -15.67 -7.95 2.23
CA VAL A 505 -16.30 -6.77 1.64
C VAL A 505 -17.78 -6.89 1.94
N TYR A 506 -18.46 -5.77 2.12
CA TYR A 506 -19.90 -5.73 2.40
C TYR A 506 -20.61 -4.93 1.33
N ILE A 507 -21.63 -5.53 0.72
CA ILE A 507 -22.56 -4.82 -0.15
C ILE A 507 -23.72 -4.29 0.70
N TYR A 508 -23.96 -2.99 0.64
CA TYR A 508 -25.08 -2.32 1.30
C TYR A 508 -26.12 -1.87 0.28
N TYR A 509 -27.40 -1.95 0.66
CA TYR A 509 -28.53 -1.55 -0.18
C TYR A 509 -29.81 -1.18 0.61
N GLY A 510 -30.76 -0.53 -0.06
CA GLY A 510 -32.07 -0.19 0.49
C GLY A 510 -32.12 1.18 1.17
N ASN A 511 -31.34 2.14 0.66
CA ASN A 511 -31.37 3.53 1.07
C ASN A 511 -32.04 4.39 -0.02
N GLY A 512 -33.36 4.52 0.03
CA GLY A 512 -34.11 5.30 -0.97
C GLY A 512 -33.88 6.81 -0.95
N SER A 513 -33.03 7.33 -0.06
CA SER A 513 -32.59 8.73 -0.05
C SER A 513 -31.13 8.90 -0.51
N ALA A 514 -30.42 7.82 -0.83
CA ALA A 514 -29.06 7.90 -1.36
C ALA A 514 -29.06 8.54 -2.76
N SER A 515 -28.04 9.36 -3.02
CA SER A 515 -27.66 9.73 -4.39
C SER A 515 -26.96 8.55 -5.07
N TYR A 516 -26.68 8.69 -6.37
CA TYR A 516 -25.81 7.75 -7.11
C TYR A 516 -24.53 7.44 -6.33
N GLN A 517 -24.36 6.18 -5.96
CA GLN A 517 -23.24 5.69 -5.17
C GLN A 517 -22.06 5.14 -5.98
N PRO A 518 -22.23 4.55 -7.17
CA PRO A 518 -21.10 4.11 -7.98
C PRO A 518 -20.16 5.27 -8.33
N THR A 519 -18.88 4.94 -8.45
CA THR A 519 -17.76 5.85 -8.70
C THR A 519 -16.92 5.27 -9.84
N ASN A 520 -17.57 5.03 -10.99
CA ASN A 520 -17.02 4.27 -12.12
C ASN A 520 -15.56 4.60 -12.43
N GLU A 521 -15.26 5.88 -12.70
CA GLU A 521 -13.91 6.34 -13.04
C GLU A 521 -12.85 6.16 -11.93
N ALA A 522 -13.27 6.17 -10.66
CA ALA A 522 -12.36 6.00 -9.52
C ALA A 522 -12.10 4.52 -9.19
N THR A 523 -12.94 3.61 -9.67
CA THR A 523 -12.76 2.14 -9.50
C THR A 523 -11.47 1.64 -10.13
N TRP A 524 -10.96 2.38 -11.12
CA TRP A 524 -9.76 2.06 -11.88
C TRP A 524 -8.64 3.02 -11.47
N ASP A 525 -7.57 2.47 -10.91
CA ASP A 525 -6.39 3.25 -10.51
C ASP A 525 -5.79 4.07 -11.68
N SER A 526 -4.90 5.02 -11.36
CA SER A 526 -4.26 5.88 -12.36
C SER A 526 -3.33 5.13 -13.33
N ASN A 527 -3.03 3.85 -13.07
CA ASN A 527 -2.25 3.03 -13.97
C ASN A 527 -3.11 2.52 -15.14
N TYR A 528 -4.42 2.35 -14.95
CA TYR A 528 -5.33 2.05 -16.04
C TYR A 528 -5.49 3.27 -16.95
N THR A 529 -5.12 3.08 -18.22
CA THR A 529 -5.23 4.12 -19.25
C THR A 529 -6.49 3.98 -20.09
N TRP A 530 -6.97 2.74 -20.25
CA TRP A 530 -8.19 2.34 -20.95
C TRP A 530 -8.79 1.15 -20.23
N VAL A 531 -10.10 1.20 -20.01
CA VAL A 531 -10.91 0.04 -19.58
C VAL A 531 -12.19 0.03 -20.39
N LEU A 532 -12.38 -1.01 -21.19
CA LEU A 532 -13.50 -1.16 -22.10
C LEU A 532 -14.23 -2.47 -21.83
N HIS A 533 -15.45 -2.37 -21.32
CA HIS A 533 -16.36 -3.51 -21.11
C HIS A 533 -17.02 -4.00 -22.41
N LEU A 534 -16.96 -3.20 -23.49
CA LEU A 534 -17.48 -3.56 -24.82
C LEU A 534 -18.97 -3.98 -24.86
N THR A 535 -19.74 -3.61 -23.83
CA THR A 535 -21.20 -3.55 -23.87
C THR A 535 -21.69 -2.30 -24.59
N ASP A 536 -20.87 -1.25 -24.56
CA ASP A 536 -20.93 -0.05 -25.38
C ASP A 536 -19.51 0.39 -25.80
N THR A 537 -19.34 1.65 -26.15
CA THR A 537 -18.09 2.25 -26.60
C THR A 537 -17.37 3.07 -25.53
N THR A 538 -17.80 3.02 -24.28
CA THR A 538 -17.34 3.92 -23.21
C THR A 538 -16.04 3.41 -22.60
N ASP A 539 -15.11 4.34 -22.30
CA ASP A 539 -13.94 4.11 -21.46
C ASP A 539 -14.32 4.37 -20.01
N SER A 540 -14.17 3.36 -19.15
CA SER A 540 -14.52 3.44 -17.73
C SER A 540 -13.48 4.16 -16.89
N THR A 541 -12.31 4.51 -17.43
CA THR A 541 -11.30 5.30 -16.70
C THR A 541 -11.60 6.79 -16.73
N SER A 542 -10.99 7.55 -15.81
CA SER A 542 -11.02 9.01 -15.81
C SER A 542 -10.40 9.68 -17.06
N ASN A 543 -9.79 8.91 -17.96
CA ASN A 543 -9.25 9.41 -19.23
C ASN A 543 -10.35 9.73 -20.26
N GLY A 544 -11.52 9.08 -20.16
CA GLY A 544 -12.68 9.33 -21.02
C GLY A 544 -12.44 9.07 -22.52
N ARG A 545 -11.58 8.09 -22.86
CA ARG A 545 -11.14 7.77 -24.22
C ARG A 545 -12.09 6.81 -24.92
N ASN A 546 -13.34 7.24 -25.08
CA ASN A 546 -14.41 6.44 -25.70
C ASN A 546 -14.11 6.06 -27.16
N LEU A 547 -14.49 4.85 -27.56
CA LEU A 547 -14.42 4.39 -28.94
C LEU A 547 -15.35 5.22 -29.84
N SER A 548 -14.80 6.08 -30.70
CA SER A 548 -15.60 6.97 -31.57
C SER A 548 -15.70 6.54 -33.04
N ASN A 549 -14.88 5.57 -33.49
CA ASN A 549 -14.74 5.18 -34.90
C ASN A 549 -14.75 3.66 -35.10
N LEU A 550 -15.87 3.00 -34.78
CA LEU A 550 -16.13 1.61 -35.17
C LEU A 550 -16.50 1.55 -36.66
N ALA A 551 -15.79 0.73 -37.43
CA ALA A 551 -15.95 0.55 -38.87
C ALA A 551 -16.20 -0.93 -39.21
N GLY A 552 -16.83 -1.20 -40.36
CA GLY A 552 -17.16 -2.58 -40.80
C GLY A 552 -18.21 -3.30 -39.94
N SER A 553 -19.00 -2.54 -39.19
CA SER A 553 -20.15 -3.06 -38.43
C SER A 553 -19.84 -4.19 -37.42
N PRO A 554 -18.87 -4.05 -36.50
CA PRO A 554 -18.80 -4.92 -35.34
C PRO A 554 -20.14 -4.90 -34.62
N THR A 555 -20.60 -6.09 -34.18
CA THR A 555 -21.93 -6.24 -33.57
C THR A 555 -21.80 -6.61 -32.10
N THR A 556 -22.70 -6.10 -31.27
CA THR A 556 -22.74 -6.47 -29.85
C THR A 556 -23.07 -7.96 -29.70
N ASP A 557 -22.23 -8.70 -28.99
CA ASP A 557 -22.41 -10.10 -28.61
C ASP A 557 -22.83 -10.16 -27.14
N SER A 558 -24.11 -10.42 -26.87
CA SER A 558 -24.62 -10.57 -25.50
C SER A 558 -24.15 -11.85 -24.79
N SER A 559 -23.32 -12.66 -25.46
CA SER A 559 -22.63 -13.82 -24.89
C SER A 559 -21.14 -13.53 -24.59
N GLY A 560 -20.83 -12.25 -24.34
CA GLY A 560 -19.56 -11.80 -23.79
C GLY A 560 -19.09 -12.62 -22.60
N LYS A 561 -17.79 -12.57 -22.33
CA LYS A 561 -17.22 -13.24 -21.17
C LYS A 561 -17.75 -12.61 -19.88
N ILE A 562 -17.91 -11.28 -19.85
CA ILE A 562 -18.49 -10.50 -18.76
C ILE A 562 -19.53 -9.56 -19.40
N VAL A 563 -20.81 -9.75 -19.05
CA VAL A 563 -22.00 -9.03 -19.59
C VAL A 563 -22.19 -9.11 -21.12
N GLY A 564 -21.32 -8.49 -21.91
CA GLY A 564 -21.42 -8.36 -23.36
C GLY A 564 -20.03 -8.27 -24.00
N ALA A 565 -19.95 -8.18 -25.32
CA ALA A 565 -18.71 -8.10 -26.07
C ALA A 565 -18.97 -7.47 -27.44
N TYR A 566 -17.92 -7.20 -28.21
CA TYR A 566 -18.05 -6.97 -29.65
C TYR A 566 -17.60 -8.16 -30.46
N SER A 567 -18.39 -8.54 -31.46
CA SER A 567 -18.09 -9.55 -32.46
C SER A 567 -17.61 -8.92 -33.77
N TYR A 568 -16.51 -9.46 -34.28
CA TYR A 568 -15.78 -9.07 -35.46
C TYR A 568 -15.90 -10.17 -36.52
N ASP A 569 -16.12 -9.76 -37.77
CA ASP A 569 -16.59 -10.64 -38.84
C ASP A 569 -15.48 -11.27 -39.70
N GLY A 570 -14.23 -10.87 -39.46
CA GLY A 570 -13.06 -11.30 -40.24
C GLY A 570 -12.89 -10.64 -41.61
N ASN A 571 -13.69 -9.63 -41.97
CA ASN A 571 -13.62 -8.99 -43.28
C ASN A 571 -13.34 -7.49 -43.23
N ASP A 572 -14.06 -6.75 -42.41
CA ASP A 572 -13.89 -5.31 -42.29
C ASP A 572 -14.26 -4.75 -40.91
N ALA A 573 -14.85 -5.53 -40.01
CA ALA A 573 -15.17 -5.09 -38.65
C ALA A 573 -13.91 -4.75 -37.87
N HIS A 574 -13.77 -3.51 -37.39
CA HIS A 574 -12.66 -3.06 -36.55
C HIS A 574 -12.96 -1.72 -35.86
N TYR A 575 -12.10 -1.36 -34.92
CA TYR A 575 -11.94 0.01 -34.44
C TYR A 575 -10.65 0.62 -34.98
N ASN A 576 -10.70 1.88 -35.41
CA ASN A 576 -9.53 2.68 -35.78
C ASN A 576 -9.66 4.10 -35.24
N GLY A 577 -9.21 4.32 -34.01
CA GLY A 577 -9.38 5.60 -33.30
C GLY A 577 -8.31 6.62 -33.64
N THR A 578 -8.66 7.91 -33.68
CA THR A 578 -7.67 9.01 -33.85
C THR A 578 -6.99 9.43 -32.54
N ASP A 579 -7.28 8.75 -31.43
CA ASP A 579 -6.75 9.10 -30.12
C ASP A 579 -5.26 8.79 -30.05
N TYR A 580 -4.48 9.83 -29.78
CA TYR A 580 -3.02 9.80 -29.74
C TYR A 580 -2.54 9.02 -28.52
N LEU A 581 -2.00 7.83 -28.74
CA LEU A 581 -1.45 7.00 -27.68
C LEU A 581 0.07 7.12 -27.63
N SER A 582 0.56 8.03 -26.78
CA SER A 582 1.97 8.03 -26.34
C SER A 582 2.31 6.81 -25.46
N TYR A 583 1.33 5.96 -25.17
CA TYR A 583 1.45 4.92 -24.15
C TYR A 583 2.08 3.62 -24.67
N PHE A 584 1.76 3.23 -25.91
CA PHE A 584 2.49 2.16 -26.60
C PHE A 584 3.93 2.55 -26.97
N SER A 585 4.36 3.79 -26.68
CA SER A 585 5.74 4.26 -26.89
C SER A 585 6.61 4.26 -25.64
N THR A 586 6.09 3.93 -24.45
CA THR A 586 6.85 4.02 -23.18
C THR A 586 7.67 2.77 -22.84
N SER A 587 7.67 1.76 -23.71
CA SER A 587 8.27 0.41 -23.53
C SER A 587 7.90 -0.36 -22.24
N VAL A 588 7.21 0.24 -21.28
CA VAL A 588 6.56 -0.45 -20.15
C VAL A 588 5.05 -0.37 -20.34
N ALA A 589 4.36 -1.52 -20.37
CA ALA A 589 2.90 -1.60 -20.48
C ALA A 589 2.36 -3.00 -20.14
N THR A 590 1.09 -3.07 -19.76
CA THR A 590 0.28 -4.31 -19.75
C THR A 590 -0.96 -4.13 -20.61
N ILE A 591 -1.24 -5.07 -21.49
CA ILE A 591 -2.43 -5.09 -22.34
C ILE A 591 -3.12 -6.42 -22.14
N GLU A 592 -4.42 -6.39 -21.88
CA GLU A 592 -5.21 -7.60 -21.71
C GLU A 592 -6.56 -7.53 -22.41
N ALA A 593 -7.07 -8.70 -22.78
CA ALA A 593 -8.41 -8.88 -23.32
C ALA A 593 -8.89 -10.33 -23.12
N TRP A 594 -10.19 -10.49 -22.96
CA TRP A 594 -10.85 -11.77 -23.19
C TRP A 594 -11.17 -11.92 -24.68
N VAL A 595 -10.84 -13.08 -25.26
CA VAL A 595 -10.95 -13.32 -26.69
C VAL A 595 -11.57 -14.68 -26.99
N LYS A 596 -12.57 -14.72 -27.88
CA LYS A 596 -13.18 -15.94 -28.41
C LYS A 596 -13.05 -15.95 -29.93
N GLN A 597 -12.00 -16.58 -30.44
CA GLN A 597 -11.78 -16.72 -31.88
C GLN A 597 -12.72 -17.77 -32.48
N THR A 598 -13.46 -17.46 -33.54
CA THR A 598 -14.45 -18.38 -34.14
C THR A 598 -14.00 -18.91 -35.51
N GLY A 599 -13.14 -18.17 -36.20
CA GLY A 599 -12.63 -18.52 -37.52
C GLY A 599 -11.18 -18.96 -37.57
N THR A 600 -10.74 -19.34 -38.76
CA THR A 600 -9.33 -19.62 -39.05
C THR A 600 -8.63 -18.30 -39.38
N PRO A 601 -7.57 -17.92 -38.66
CA PRO A 601 -6.85 -16.68 -38.93
C PRO A 601 -5.94 -16.86 -40.15
N PRO A 602 -5.40 -15.79 -40.75
CA PRO A 602 -4.56 -15.84 -41.95
C PRO A 602 -3.35 -16.78 -41.81
N THR A 603 -3.03 -17.47 -42.90
CA THR A 603 -1.81 -18.28 -43.02
C THR A 603 -0.61 -17.38 -43.31
N ALA A 604 -0.20 -16.59 -42.32
CA ALA A 604 0.92 -15.67 -42.47
C ALA A 604 1.94 -15.79 -41.34
N SER A 605 3.09 -15.13 -41.56
CA SER A 605 4.17 -14.96 -40.58
C SER A 605 3.63 -14.26 -39.30
N PRO A 606 4.15 -14.56 -38.10
CA PRO A 606 3.65 -14.04 -36.80
C PRO A 606 3.71 -12.52 -36.60
N SER A 607 4.06 -11.73 -37.62
CA SER A 607 3.93 -10.27 -37.57
C SER A 607 2.45 -9.87 -37.51
N LEU A 608 2.07 -8.93 -36.63
CA LEU A 608 0.71 -8.38 -36.58
C LEU A 608 0.32 -7.68 -37.91
N TRP A 609 1.30 -7.24 -38.70
CA TRP A 609 1.11 -6.76 -40.08
C TRP A 609 0.52 -7.78 -41.05
N ASN A 610 0.67 -9.08 -40.78
CA ASN A 610 0.19 -10.15 -41.64
C ASN A 610 -0.77 -11.13 -40.92
N GLY A 611 -0.87 -11.05 -39.59
CA GLY A 611 -1.88 -11.74 -38.79
C GLY A 611 -3.09 -10.86 -38.50
N ASP A 612 -4.06 -11.40 -37.77
CA ASP A 612 -5.23 -10.64 -37.32
C ASP A 612 -4.93 -9.98 -35.97
N PRO A 613 -4.87 -8.64 -35.89
CA PRO A 613 -4.70 -7.95 -34.62
C PRO A 613 -5.98 -8.04 -33.79
N ILE A 614 -5.82 -8.38 -32.51
CA ILE A 614 -6.89 -8.31 -31.50
C ILE A 614 -6.91 -6.89 -30.95
N ILE A 615 -5.74 -6.43 -30.48
CA ILE A 615 -5.49 -5.06 -30.05
C ILE A 615 -4.03 -4.71 -30.35
N SER A 616 -3.79 -3.56 -31.00
CA SER A 616 -2.44 -3.09 -31.30
C SER A 616 -2.38 -1.58 -31.46
N ASN A 617 -1.17 -1.02 -31.51
CA ASN A 617 -0.98 0.32 -32.06
C ASN A 617 -1.16 0.30 -33.60
N LEU A 618 -1.26 1.49 -34.20
CA LEU A 618 -1.45 1.70 -35.64
C LEU A 618 -0.49 0.89 -36.51
N ASP A 619 0.79 0.99 -36.17
CA ASP A 619 1.87 0.35 -36.91
C ASP A 619 2.02 -1.13 -36.54
N ALA A 620 1.10 -1.69 -35.74
CA ALA A 620 1.13 -3.08 -35.30
C ALA A 620 2.50 -3.51 -34.72
N ASN A 621 3.21 -2.55 -34.13
CA ASN A 621 4.55 -2.73 -33.54
C ASN A 621 4.46 -3.33 -32.15
N ILE A 622 3.33 -3.21 -31.48
CA ILE A 622 3.08 -3.84 -30.20
C ILE A 622 1.59 -4.19 -30.08
N GLY A 623 1.31 -5.39 -29.57
CA GLY A 623 -0.07 -5.82 -29.37
C GLY A 623 -0.27 -7.32 -29.27
N LEU A 624 -1.53 -7.70 -29.14
CA LEU A 624 -2.04 -9.07 -29.14
C LEU A 624 -2.63 -9.39 -30.52
N GLY A 625 -2.38 -10.59 -31.02
CA GLY A 625 -2.95 -11.03 -32.30
C GLY A 625 -3.06 -12.54 -32.46
N SER A 626 -3.62 -12.93 -33.61
CA SER A 626 -3.81 -14.33 -34.00
C SER A 626 -3.34 -14.60 -35.44
N TRP A 627 -2.84 -15.81 -35.69
CA TRP A 627 -2.36 -16.25 -37.00
C TRP A 627 -2.33 -17.77 -37.13
N ASN A 628 -2.16 -18.28 -38.36
CA ASN A 628 -2.18 -19.71 -38.66
C ASN A 628 -0.88 -20.19 -39.35
N SER A 629 0.27 -19.98 -38.70
CA SER A 629 1.53 -20.58 -39.11
C SER A 629 1.67 -21.96 -38.45
N SER A 630 1.17 -23.00 -39.13
CA SER A 630 1.14 -24.39 -38.63
C SER A 630 0.16 -24.62 -37.47
N GLY A 631 -1.06 -24.09 -37.59
CA GLY A 631 -2.13 -24.20 -36.59
C GLY A 631 -2.50 -22.83 -36.02
N ASN A 632 -3.72 -22.72 -35.49
CA ASN A 632 -4.22 -21.49 -34.90
C ASN A 632 -3.42 -21.13 -33.64
N LYS A 633 -3.02 -19.86 -33.54
CA LYS A 633 -2.19 -19.33 -32.46
C LYS A 633 -2.74 -18.01 -31.97
N PHE A 634 -2.54 -17.75 -30.68
CA PHE A 634 -2.52 -16.41 -30.11
C PHE A 634 -1.10 -16.04 -29.74
N GLY A 635 -0.76 -14.75 -29.80
CA GLY A 635 0.51 -14.28 -29.27
C GLY A 635 0.58 -12.79 -29.04
N ALA A 636 1.61 -12.43 -28.29
CA ALA A 636 2.08 -11.08 -28.07
C ALA A 636 3.22 -10.78 -29.05
N LEU A 637 3.29 -9.54 -29.54
CA LEU A 637 4.35 -9.07 -30.41
C LEU A 637 4.91 -7.73 -29.93
N ASN A 638 6.22 -7.55 -30.12
CA ASN A 638 6.91 -6.28 -30.07
C ASN A 638 7.79 -6.13 -31.33
N TRP A 639 7.98 -4.89 -31.79
CA TRP A 639 8.87 -4.54 -32.89
C TRP A 639 9.90 -3.52 -32.43
N ASP A 640 11.17 -3.90 -32.43
CA ASP A 640 12.32 -3.03 -32.07
C ASP A 640 13.22 -2.68 -33.28
N GLY A 641 12.71 -2.94 -34.49
CA GLY A 641 13.51 -3.08 -35.70
C GLY A 641 13.57 -4.54 -36.19
N ASN A 642 13.25 -5.51 -35.33
CA ASN A 642 12.92 -6.89 -35.66
C ASN A 642 11.58 -7.30 -35.03
N ALA A 643 10.92 -8.32 -35.57
CA ALA A 643 9.69 -8.86 -34.99
C ALA A 643 10.00 -9.89 -33.90
N ASP A 644 9.71 -9.53 -32.65
CA ASP A 644 9.80 -10.41 -31.49
C ASP A 644 8.40 -10.82 -31.04
N TYR A 645 8.20 -12.12 -30.83
CA TYR A 645 6.88 -12.63 -30.49
C TYR A 645 6.95 -13.85 -29.57
N VAL A 646 5.99 -13.93 -28.66
CA VAL A 646 5.74 -15.09 -27.81
C VAL A 646 4.32 -15.56 -28.11
N HIS A 647 4.12 -16.86 -28.29
CA HIS A 647 2.85 -17.39 -28.76
C HIS A 647 2.53 -18.77 -28.19
N THR A 648 1.25 -19.12 -28.24
CA THR A 648 0.73 -20.43 -27.86
C THR A 648 -0.39 -20.86 -28.81
N ALA A 649 -0.73 -22.15 -28.80
CA ALA A 649 -1.85 -22.66 -29.58
C ALA A 649 -3.19 -22.09 -29.07
N SER A 650 -4.07 -21.72 -30.01
CA SER A 650 -5.44 -21.31 -29.72
C SER A 650 -6.44 -22.39 -30.09
N THR A 651 -7.62 -22.33 -29.48
CA THR A 651 -8.75 -23.22 -29.76
C THR A 651 -9.94 -22.35 -30.09
N ASN A 652 -10.61 -22.65 -31.20
CA ASN A 652 -11.77 -21.88 -31.60
C ASN A 652 -12.93 -22.08 -30.63
N ASP A 653 -13.79 -21.07 -30.55
CA ASP A 653 -15.02 -21.04 -29.77
C ASP A 653 -14.82 -21.20 -28.25
N VAL A 654 -13.61 -20.88 -27.76
CA VAL A 654 -13.26 -20.86 -26.34
C VAL A 654 -12.79 -19.47 -25.93
N TRP A 655 -13.47 -18.86 -24.95
CA TRP A 655 -13.01 -17.64 -24.31
C TRP A 655 -11.66 -17.89 -23.63
N THR A 656 -10.66 -17.12 -24.02
CA THR A 656 -9.28 -17.18 -23.53
C THR A 656 -8.87 -15.81 -23.02
N HIS A 657 -8.26 -15.73 -21.83
CA HIS A 657 -7.70 -14.47 -21.33
C HIS A 657 -6.27 -14.32 -21.85
N LEU A 658 -6.00 -13.24 -22.60
CA LEU A 658 -4.70 -12.99 -23.22
C LEU A 658 -4.09 -11.73 -22.64
N ILE A 659 -2.83 -11.81 -22.18
CA ILE A 659 -2.13 -10.68 -21.58
C ILE A 659 -0.73 -10.55 -22.19
N LEU A 660 -0.40 -9.35 -22.63
CA LEU A 660 0.94 -8.91 -23.00
C LEU A 660 1.48 -8.05 -21.87
N VAL A 661 2.71 -8.33 -21.41
CA VAL A 661 3.46 -7.43 -20.52
C VAL A 661 4.78 -7.05 -21.19
N HIS A 662 5.07 -5.76 -21.27
CA HIS A 662 6.38 -5.23 -21.69
C HIS A 662 6.98 -4.44 -20.53
N THR A 663 8.29 -4.61 -20.33
CA THR A 663 9.03 -4.14 -19.13
C THR A 663 10.14 -3.15 -19.46
N GLY A 664 10.25 -2.68 -20.70
CA GLY A 664 11.39 -1.89 -21.16
C GLY A 664 12.58 -2.77 -21.56
N GLY A 665 12.32 -3.70 -22.48
CA GLY A 665 13.35 -4.54 -23.10
C GLY A 665 12.96 -6.01 -23.23
N ASN A 666 11.98 -6.47 -22.44
CA ASN A 666 11.45 -7.84 -22.50
C ASN A 666 9.94 -7.83 -22.71
N LEU A 667 9.50 -8.72 -23.59
CA LEU A 667 8.11 -9.04 -23.86
C LEU A 667 7.74 -10.36 -23.17
N TYR A 668 6.64 -10.36 -22.43
CA TYR A 668 6.04 -11.52 -21.78
C TYR A 668 4.63 -11.73 -22.31
N PHE A 669 4.22 -12.99 -22.40
CA PHE A 669 2.89 -13.37 -22.82
C PHE A 669 2.28 -14.37 -21.84
N TYR A 670 1.05 -14.11 -21.44
CA TYR A 670 0.28 -14.95 -20.55
C TYR A 670 -1.02 -15.37 -21.23
N LYS A 671 -1.44 -16.60 -20.92
CA LYS A 671 -2.71 -17.17 -21.34
C LYS A 671 -3.40 -17.75 -20.11
N ASP A 672 -4.64 -17.35 -19.88
CA ASP A 672 -5.48 -17.87 -18.79
C ASP A 672 -4.79 -17.74 -17.41
N GLY A 673 -4.12 -16.60 -17.21
CA GLY A 673 -3.37 -16.29 -16.00
C GLY A 673 -1.97 -16.93 -15.91
N ASP A 674 -1.64 -17.89 -16.78
CA ASP A 674 -0.35 -18.60 -16.74
C ASP A 674 0.65 -18.04 -17.75
N SER A 675 1.94 -17.99 -17.37
CA SER A 675 3.02 -17.56 -18.25
C SER A 675 3.20 -18.55 -19.41
N VAL A 676 3.04 -18.07 -20.64
CA VAL A 676 3.40 -18.82 -21.85
C VAL A 676 4.91 -18.77 -22.08
N GLY A 677 5.52 -17.60 -21.86
CA GLY A 677 6.95 -17.40 -22.03
C GLY A 677 7.32 -15.92 -22.14
N SER A 678 8.61 -15.68 -22.36
CA SER A 678 9.17 -14.35 -22.56
C SER A 678 10.28 -14.36 -23.61
N ILE A 679 10.55 -13.18 -24.16
CA ILE A 679 11.67 -12.93 -25.09
C ILE A 679 12.24 -11.54 -24.83
N ALA A 680 13.56 -11.43 -24.92
CA ALA A 680 14.20 -10.11 -25.00
C ALA A 680 13.84 -9.49 -26.34
N SER A 681 13.14 -8.37 -26.31
CA SER A 681 12.53 -7.75 -27.49
C SER A 681 12.95 -6.32 -27.72
N GLY A 682 13.84 -5.77 -26.89
CA GLY A 682 14.16 -4.33 -26.93
C GLY A 682 12.97 -3.42 -26.64
N ASP A 683 13.17 -2.12 -26.77
CA ASP A 683 12.10 -1.13 -26.72
C ASP A 683 11.29 -1.13 -28.02
N THR A 684 10.00 -0.83 -27.93
CA THR A 684 9.16 -0.68 -29.12
C THR A 684 9.66 0.48 -29.97
N VAL A 685 10.10 0.21 -31.20
CA VAL A 685 10.43 1.24 -32.18
C VAL A 685 9.13 1.74 -32.80
N HIS A 686 8.96 3.06 -32.76
CA HIS A 686 7.78 3.72 -33.31
C HIS A 686 8.16 4.56 -34.54
N ASP A 687 7.61 4.21 -35.71
CA ASP A 687 7.95 4.88 -36.97
C ASP A 687 7.09 6.14 -37.24
N SER A 688 5.99 6.35 -36.50
CA SER A 688 5.07 7.48 -36.69
C SER A 688 4.82 8.34 -35.44
N PRO A 689 4.78 9.68 -35.47
CA PRO A 689 4.39 10.49 -34.31
C PRO A 689 2.89 10.38 -33.95
N THR A 690 2.10 9.56 -34.66
CA THR A 690 0.65 9.40 -34.47
C THR A 690 0.28 7.92 -34.29
N SER A 691 0.34 7.43 -33.05
CA SER A 691 -0.01 6.04 -32.73
C SER A 691 -1.50 5.94 -32.39
N TYR A 692 -2.29 5.34 -33.27
CA TYR A 692 -3.71 5.04 -33.08
C TYR A 692 -3.91 3.69 -32.38
N LEU A 693 -5.02 3.51 -31.65
CA LEU A 693 -5.43 2.18 -31.21
C LEU A 693 -6.22 1.48 -32.32
N LEU A 694 -5.83 0.25 -32.57
CA LEU A 694 -6.55 -0.68 -33.41
C LEU A 694 -7.13 -1.79 -32.54
N ILE A 695 -8.42 -2.10 -32.74
CA ILE A 695 -9.07 -3.27 -32.14
C ILE A 695 -9.74 -4.06 -33.25
N GLY A 696 -9.48 -5.36 -33.30
CA GLY A 696 -10.13 -6.29 -34.22
C GLY A 696 -9.75 -6.13 -35.70
N GLY A 697 -8.85 -5.22 -36.08
CA GLY A 697 -8.34 -5.17 -37.45
C GLY A 697 -7.30 -4.09 -37.73
N ASN A 698 -6.46 -4.30 -38.74
CA ASN A 698 -5.50 -3.33 -39.28
C ASN A 698 -5.89 -2.94 -40.70
N VAL A 699 -6.07 -1.63 -40.92
CA VAL A 699 -6.42 -1.06 -42.23
C VAL A 699 -5.20 -0.73 -43.11
N PHE A 700 -3.98 -0.82 -42.57
CA PHE A 700 -2.74 -0.52 -43.26
C PHE A 700 -2.00 -1.81 -43.63
N GLY A 701 -1.60 -1.97 -44.90
CA GLY A 701 -0.73 -3.06 -45.34
C GLY A 701 -1.41 -4.35 -45.84
N GLY A 702 -2.73 -4.38 -46.03
CA GLY A 702 -3.40 -5.53 -46.65
C GLY A 702 -4.83 -5.81 -46.19
N GLY A 703 -5.26 -5.23 -45.06
CA GLY A 703 -6.59 -5.45 -44.50
C GLY A 703 -6.66 -6.80 -43.80
N GLN A 704 -6.26 -6.85 -42.53
CA GLN A 704 -6.39 -8.04 -41.67
C GLN A 704 -7.41 -7.74 -40.59
N TYR A 705 -8.32 -8.68 -40.35
CA TYR A 705 -9.47 -8.48 -39.49
C TYR A 705 -9.69 -9.72 -38.65
N PHE A 706 -9.77 -9.52 -37.35
CA PHE A 706 -10.04 -10.57 -36.40
C PHE A 706 -11.44 -11.15 -36.64
N ILE A 707 -11.54 -12.48 -36.53
CA ILE A 707 -12.81 -13.21 -36.62
C ILE A 707 -13.12 -13.88 -35.28
N GLY A 708 -14.06 -13.28 -34.54
CA GLY A 708 -14.40 -13.72 -33.20
C GLY A 708 -15.05 -12.64 -32.35
N SER A 709 -15.06 -12.83 -31.04
CA SER A 709 -15.51 -11.83 -30.08
C SER A 709 -14.34 -11.37 -29.20
N ILE A 710 -14.31 -10.08 -28.87
CA ILE A 710 -13.35 -9.47 -27.94
C ILE A 710 -14.17 -8.80 -26.83
N ASP A 711 -13.71 -8.97 -25.60
CA ASP A 711 -14.34 -8.49 -24.38
C ASP A 711 -13.27 -8.00 -23.38
N GLU A 712 -13.66 -7.11 -22.45
CA GLU A 712 -12.87 -6.69 -21.29
C GLU A 712 -11.43 -6.27 -21.63
N ILE A 713 -11.30 -5.29 -22.52
CA ILE A 713 -9.99 -4.75 -22.89
C ILE A 713 -9.52 -3.83 -21.76
N ARG A 714 -8.31 -4.07 -21.25
CA ARG A 714 -7.63 -3.12 -20.35
C ARG A 714 -6.20 -2.84 -20.80
N VAL A 715 -5.78 -1.60 -20.63
CA VAL A 715 -4.41 -1.15 -20.95
C VAL A 715 -3.84 -0.40 -19.76
N SER A 716 -2.75 -0.91 -19.18
CA SER A 716 -2.08 -0.33 -18.01
C SER A 716 -0.70 0.27 -18.33
N ASN A 717 -0.54 1.48 -17.84
CA ASN A 717 0.54 2.12 -17.09
C ASN A 717 1.90 1.46 -16.78
N ILE A 718 1.87 0.17 -16.53
CA ILE A 718 2.88 -0.52 -15.75
C ILE A 718 3.00 -1.96 -16.26
N ALA A 719 4.12 -2.58 -15.95
CA ALA A 719 4.25 -4.03 -16.09
C ALA A 719 3.59 -4.71 -14.89
N ARG A 720 2.41 -5.32 -15.07
CA ARG A 720 1.74 -6.09 -14.02
C ARG A 720 2.43 -7.44 -13.86
N GLY A 721 2.65 -7.82 -12.60
CA GLY A 721 3.34 -9.07 -12.25
C GLY A 721 2.53 -10.33 -12.57
N ALA A 722 3.23 -11.46 -12.67
CA ALA A 722 2.60 -12.76 -12.97
C ALA A 722 1.52 -13.16 -11.95
N ASP A 723 1.75 -12.90 -10.67
CA ASP A 723 0.79 -13.22 -9.61
C ASP A 723 -0.49 -12.38 -9.71
N TRP A 724 -0.35 -11.08 -10.01
CA TRP A 724 -1.49 -10.20 -10.26
C TRP A 724 -2.36 -10.74 -11.39
N ILE A 725 -1.73 -11.07 -12.53
CA ILE A 725 -2.39 -11.60 -13.72
C ILE A 725 -3.10 -12.93 -13.43
N LYS A 726 -2.50 -13.79 -12.58
CA LYS A 726 -3.13 -15.04 -12.18
C LYS A 726 -4.33 -14.81 -11.27
N THR A 727 -4.23 -13.90 -10.31
CA THR A 727 -5.36 -13.53 -9.42
C THR A 727 -6.51 -12.95 -10.22
N GLU A 728 -6.20 -12.07 -11.17
CA GLU A 728 -7.16 -11.45 -12.09
C GLU A 728 -7.91 -12.50 -12.92
N TYR A 729 -7.18 -13.44 -13.52
CA TYR A 729 -7.80 -14.56 -14.22
C TYR A 729 -8.68 -15.41 -13.30
N ASN A 730 -8.23 -15.75 -12.09
CA ASN A 730 -9.02 -16.54 -11.15
C ASN A 730 -10.33 -15.84 -10.78
N ASN A 731 -10.30 -14.52 -10.63
CA ASN A 731 -11.48 -13.71 -10.37
C ASN A 731 -12.42 -13.67 -11.59
N GLN A 732 -11.94 -13.29 -12.77
CA GLN A 732 -12.80 -13.07 -13.93
C GLN A 732 -13.28 -14.36 -14.60
N SER A 733 -12.47 -15.42 -14.56
CA SER A 733 -12.83 -16.69 -15.19
C SER A 733 -14.00 -17.38 -14.51
N SER A 734 -14.12 -17.24 -13.18
CA SER A 734 -15.16 -17.84 -12.35
C SER A 734 -15.42 -17.01 -11.07
N PRO A 735 -16.06 -15.82 -11.18
CA PRO A 735 -16.19 -14.87 -10.07
C PRO A 735 -16.88 -15.44 -8.84
N SER A 736 -17.92 -16.26 -9.02
CA SER A 736 -18.65 -16.90 -7.93
C SER A 736 -17.84 -17.92 -7.12
N THR A 737 -16.65 -18.30 -7.59
CA THR A 737 -15.70 -19.14 -6.84
C THR A 737 -14.57 -18.34 -6.22
N PHE A 738 -14.44 -17.04 -6.55
CA PHE A 738 -13.42 -16.14 -6.02
C PHE A 738 -13.76 -15.66 -4.60
N TYR A 739 -15.04 -15.65 -4.26
CA TYR A 739 -15.54 -15.26 -2.94
C TYR A 739 -16.69 -16.16 -2.50
N SER A 740 -16.95 -16.21 -1.20
CA SER A 740 -18.22 -16.66 -0.65
C SER A 740 -19.16 -15.47 -0.43
N TYR A 741 -20.47 -15.70 -0.54
CA TYR A 741 -21.47 -14.64 -0.45
C TYR A 741 -22.53 -15.00 0.60
N GLY A 742 -22.68 -14.11 1.58
CA GLY A 742 -23.44 -14.32 2.80
C GLY A 742 -24.95 -14.08 2.66
N ALA A 743 -25.69 -14.47 3.71
CA ALA A 743 -27.12 -14.21 3.82
C ALA A 743 -27.42 -12.72 4.13
N ALA A 744 -28.64 -12.28 3.83
CA ALA A 744 -29.07 -10.91 4.09
C ALA A 744 -29.04 -10.58 5.58
N GLN A 745 -28.37 -9.48 5.91
CA GLN A 745 -28.39 -8.85 7.22
C GLN A 745 -29.29 -7.61 7.14
N ALA A 746 -30.04 -7.36 8.20
CA ALA A 746 -30.89 -6.18 8.34
C ALA A 746 -30.43 -5.35 9.54
N GLU A 747 -30.51 -4.03 9.44
CA GLU A 747 -30.23 -3.15 10.57
C GLU A 747 -31.28 -3.43 11.68
N THR A 748 -30.84 -4.01 12.81
CA THR A 748 -31.69 -4.22 13.97
C THR A 748 -31.40 -3.14 15.02
N ARG A 749 -32.45 -2.46 15.50
CA ARG A 749 -32.33 -1.67 16.73
C ARG A 749 -32.52 -2.63 17.89
N GLN A 750 -31.60 -2.58 18.86
CA GLN A 750 -31.76 -3.27 20.13
C GLN A 750 -32.31 -2.28 21.17
N ASP A 751 -33.23 -2.74 22.01
CA ASP A 751 -33.61 -1.98 23.19
C ASP A 751 -32.50 -2.05 24.26
N LYS A 752 -32.63 -1.27 25.35
CA LYS A 752 -31.68 -1.26 26.47
C LYS A 752 -31.52 -2.61 27.18
N SER A 753 -32.30 -3.62 26.81
CA SER A 753 -32.28 -4.97 27.38
C SER A 753 -31.71 -6.00 26.39
N GLY A 754 -31.21 -5.57 25.23
CA GLY A 754 -30.66 -6.44 24.19
C GLY A 754 -31.71 -7.19 23.36
N ASN A 755 -32.99 -6.84 23.47
CA ASN A 755 -34.03 -7.45 22.64
C ASN A 755 -34.16 -6.71 21.31
N GLU A 756 -34.28 -7.47 20.21
CA GLU A 756 -34.59 -6.93 18.89
C GLU A 756 -35.94 -6.17 18.94
N VAL A 757 -35.91 -4.86 18.66
CA VAL A 757 -37.13 -4.06 18.50
C VAL A 757 -37.43 -3.88 17.02
N PRO A 758 -38.65 -4.22 16.56
CA PRO A 758 -39.05 -3.99 15.16
C PRO A 758 -38.95 -2.50 14.80
N ALA A 759 -38.50 -2.21 13.58
CA ALA A 759 -38.58 -0.86 13.02
C ALA A 759 -40.03 -0.37 13.09
N ILE A 760 -40.30 0.62 13.93
CA ILE A 760 -41.62 1.24 14.02
C ILE A 760 -41.85 1.99 12.70
N LYS A 761 -42.57 1.37 11.75
CA LYS A 761 -43.25 2.09 10.68
C LYS A 761 -44.32 2.94 11.34
N VAL A 762 -44.04 4.23 11.59
CA VAL A 762 -45.09 5.20 11.92
C VAL A 762 -45.92 5.43 10.65
N ARG A 763 -46.92 4.57 10.41
CA ARG A 763 -48.03 4.92 9.53
C ARG A 763 -49.03 5.74 10.33
N GLY A 764 -49.17 7.01 9.96
CA GLY A 764 -50.28 7.86 10.39
C GLY A 764 -49.94 8.78 11.56
N GLY A 765 -50.11 10.07 11.34
CA GLY A 765 -49.79 11.12 12.30
C GLY A 765 -50.50 10.95 13.64
N VAL A 766 -49.71 11.03 14.71
CA VAL A 766 -50.23 11.22 16.06
C VAL A 766 -49.82 12.62 16.50
N LYS A 767 -50.82 13.51 16.65
CA LYS A 767 -50.65 14.80 17.31
C LYS A 767 -50.36 14.56 18.79
N PHE A 768 -49.22 15.02 19.28
CA PHE A 768 -48.98 15.12 20.71
C PHE A 768 -49.94 16.16 21.31
N ARG A 769 -50.84 15.73 22.18
CA ARG A 769 -51.50 16.64 23.14
C ARG A 769 -50.57 16.75 24.34
N ALA A 770 -49.95 17.91 24.49
CA ALA A 770 -49.38 18.31 25.77
C ALA A 770 -50.55 18.63 26.71
N ASP A 771 -50.70 17.88 27.80
CA ASP A 771 -51.51 18.33 28.93
C ASP A 771 -51.16 17.59 30.23
N LEU A 772 -50.82 18.42 31.23
CA LEU A 772 -50.82 18.21 32.67
C LEU A 772 -49.86 17.17 33.27
N TRP A 773 -48.89 17.64 34.07
CA TRP A 773 -48.84 17.45 35.54
C TRP A 773 -47.64 18.24 36.12
N LEU A 774 -47.80 19.56 36.27
CA LEU A 774 -46.96 20.38 37.15
C LEU A 774 -47.77 20.65 38.43
N ARG A 775 -47.60 19.82 39.47
CA ARG A 775 -47.96 20.12 40.88
C ARG A 775 -47.60 18.96 41.82
N LYS A 776 -46.37 19.00 42.33
CA LYS A 776 -45.99 18.68 43.72
C LYS A 776 -44.50 18.89 43.87
N TYR A 777 -44.07 19.32 45.05
CA TYR A 777 -42.71 19.71 45.43
C TYR A 777 -42.30 21.16 45.13
N LEU A 778 -42.98 22.10 45.81
CA LEU A 778 -42.30 23.25 46.38
C LEU A 778 -43.14 23.76 47.56
N ASN A 779 -42.86 23.19 48.73
CA ASN A 779 -43.17 23.74 50.04
C ASN A 779 -42.14 23.12 50.98
N LEU A 780 -41.06 23.86 51.21
CA LEU A 780 -40.19 23.82 52.38
C LEU A 780 -39.07 24.83 52.12
N PHE A 781 -39.20 26.03 52.68
CA PHE A 781 -38.20 26.73 53.48
C PHE A 781 -38.76 28.12 53.83
N ASP A 782 -39.29 28.21 55.06
CA ASP A 782 -39.34 29.45 55.85
C ASP A 782 -37.96 29.61 56.51
N PHE A 783 -37.25 30.70 56.19
CA PHE A 783 -36.59 31.68 57.08
C PHE A 783 -35.61 32.56 56.29
#